data_AF-A0A1H5EMG6-F1
#
_entry.id   AF-A0A1H5EMG6-F1
#
_cell.length_a   1.000
_cell.length_b   1.000
_cell.length_c   1.000
_cell.angle_alpha   90.00
_cell.angle_beta   90.00
_cell.angle_gamma   90.00
#
_symmetry.space_group_name_H-M   'P 1'
#
loop_
_entity.id
_entity.type
_entity.pdbx_description
1 polymer ?
#
loop_
_entity_poly.entity_id
_entity_poly.type
_entity_poly.pdbx_seq_one_letter_code
_entity_poly.pdbx_strand_id
1 'polypeptide(L)'
;MFTGIDEVDWTSLRHAYGSAADVPGLLRGLASADAAERQAALDGMYGSVHHQGNVYDATLACVPFLFALASRPEVRDRGAIVELLVSIGAESAGPRAGAAVRAGAEALVPLADDACPGVRRAVPGALVRFLDEPDRVLALLRRRSTVERDEQVLLALTEALGLFVRCRPERASGALELLTAQSGPPHAPAARLAALGQLGLGAPERLPADLVPTAVRLLRERSERRAAGPDPVDADTLVGRIRRLRPSDEEGGYLLRTLHRALDDRVADRIALLVGQLGSPDPMDRCNAVWMSAGLFRGWRADFASPVSLIGRQLGREQDQLRDAAVSVLVELFGLATPAADELHALVTVRPDLWVHTWERGRPSLGGPLKALARSGDPRAVPALSQLLARPVVPGGLGFEIAHLGPAAAPLAPALRRRLGQVDPDSPEAAELAAPLLAAVTALKDRAAVPEVLRLLRGAPDGLGAREALVGQAVRALDVLGTAARAAAPVLRGLLDTRHAAPAAGALWSAEGDATAVLPVLLRELSHGRSRSARAAAEQLGRLGPAARGALPALRRLARSGRVWERAAAAEALWRIDGDPEPVLPVFRAAWSENPYTRGAIAGCLAEMGPAGAPLRDLVAAELACPRRHTARPGGYGSHDIAQDERLLADCRRALDGQAR
;
A
#
# COMPACT_ATOMS: atom_id res chain seq x y z
N MET A 1 -39.21 -17.43 -15.22
CA MET A 1 -37.90 -17.04 -14.63
C MET A 1 -37.97 -16.80 -13.13
N PHE A 2 -39.11 -16.35 -12.57
CA PHE A 2 -39.29 -16.18 -11.12
C PHE A 2 -40.22 -17.24 -10.50
N THR A 3 -40.28 -18.45 -11.07
CA THR A 3 -41.10 -19.54 -10.52
C THR A 3 -40.59 -19.89 -9.12
N GLY A 4 -41.48 -19.91 -8.12
CA GLY A 4 -41.12 -20.17 -6.72
C GLY A 4 -40.49 -18.99 -5.99
N ILE A 5 -40.40 -17.78 -6.58
CA ILE A 5 -39.80 -16.63 -5.89
C ILE A 5 -40.61 -16.23 -4.65
N ASP A 6 -41.93 -16.30 -4.72
CA ASP A 6 -42.81 -15.92 -3.61
C ASP A 6 -43.01 -17.06 -2.59
N GLU A 7 -42.44 -18.25 -2.86
CA GLU A 7 -42.44 -19.40 -1.94
C GLU A 7 -41.25 -19.35 -0.96
N VAL A 8 -40.23 -18.56 -1.27
CA VAL A 8 -39.08 -18.32 -0.38
C VAL A 8 -39.50 -17.29 0.68
N ASP A 9 -39.33 -17.63 1.96
CA ASP A 9 -39.56 -16.69 3.07
C ASP A 9 -38.39 -15.67 3.18
N TRP A 10 -38.37 -14.71 2.26
CA TRP A 10 -37.35 -13.65 2.18
C TRP A 10 -37.26 -12.81 3.45
N THR A 11 -38.37 -12.67 4.18
CA THR A 11 -38.41 -11.93 5.44
C THR A 11 -37.59 -12.61 6.54
N SER A 12 -37.55 -13.95 6.55
CA SER A 12 -36.71 -14.74 7.47
C SER A 12 -35.22 -14.76 7.08
N LEU A 13 -34.91 -14.57 5.80
CA LEU A 13 -33.54 -14.54 5.30
C LEU A 13 -32.87 -13.19 5.59
N ARG A 14 -31.53 -13.21 5.58
CA ARG A 14 -30.71 -12.02 5.81
C ARG A 14 -29.74 -11.74 4.67
N HIS A 15 -29.39 -10.47 4.54
CA HIS A 15 -28.31 -9.92 3.73
C HIS A 15 -27.47 -8.94 4.57
N ALA A 16 -26.55 -8.17 3.98
CA ALA A 16 -25.61 -7.29 4.71
C ALA A 16 -26.25 -6.29 5.68
N TYR A 17 -27.43 -5.75 5.36
CA TYR A 17 -28.10 -4.71 6.14
C TYR A 17 -29.33 -5.19 6.93
N GLY A 18 -29.52 -6.51 7.10
CA GLY A 18 -30.67 -7.05 7.84
C GLY A 18 -31.54 -8.00 7.02
N SER A 19 -32.86 -7.85 7.10
CA SER A 19 -33.84 -8.71 6.41
C SER A 19 -33.72 -8.58 4.89
N ALA A 20 -33.97 -9.68 4.18
CA ALA A 20 -33.88 -9.77 2.71
C ALA A 20 -35.23 -9.57 2.00
N ALA A 21 -36.21 -8.94 2.65
CA ALA A 21 -37.55 -8.72 2.08
C ALA A 21 -37.57 -7.87 0.79
N ASP A 22 -36.52 -7.09 0.54
CA ASP A 22 -36.31 -6.27 -0.65
C ASP A 22 -35.71 -7.04 -1.84
N VAL A 23 -35.12 -8.22 -1.60
CA VAL A 23 -34.41 -9.02 -2.61
C VAL A 23 -35.29 -9.45 -3.79
N PRO A 24 -36.57 -9.82 -3.63
CA PRO A 24 -37.45 -10.08 -4.78
C PRO A 24 -37.60 -8.87 -5.70
N GLY A 25 -37.57 -7.65 -5.14
CA GLY A 25 -37.57 -6.41 -5.90
C GLY A 25 -36.30 -6.27 -6.73
N LEU A 26 -35.14 -6.54 -6.14
CA LEU A 26 -33.84 -6.53 -6.85
C LEU A 26 -33.81 -7.56 -7.99
N LEU A 27 -34.24 -8.81 -7.74
CA LEU A 27 -34.28 -9.87 -8.75
C LEU A 27 -35.21 -9.53 -9.93
N ARG A 28 -36.38 -8.93 -9.64
CA ARG A 28 -37.29 -8.44 -10.69
C ARG A 28 -36.70 -7.24 -11.43
N GLY A 29 -36.03 -6.33 -10.73
CA GLY A 29 -35.36 -5.16 -11.30
C GLY A 29 -34.25 -5.52 -12.30
N LEU A 30 -33.51 -6.61 -12.08
CA LEU A 30 -32.53 -7.14 -13.04
C LEU A 30 -33.16 -7.51 -14.41
N ALA A 31 -34.46 -7.79 -14.43
CA ALA A 31 -35.20 -8.12 -15.65
C ALA A 31 -35.92 -6.92 -16.29
N SER A 32 -35.79 -5.73 -15.71
CA SER A 32 -36.52 -4.56 -16.16
C SER A 32 -36.15 -4.15 -17.59
N ALA A 33 -37.12 -3.62 -18.31
CA ALA A 33 -36.88 -2.97 -19.60
C ALA A 33 -36.05 -1.68 -19.44
N ASP A 34 -36.13 -1.02 -18.28
CA ASP A 34 -35.38 0.20 -17.98
C ASP A 34 -33.93 -0.12 -17.58
N ALA A 35 -32.97 0.51 -18.27
CA ALA A 35 -31.54 0.34 -18.00
C ALA A 35 -31.11 0.90 -16.65
N ALA A 36 -31.71 2.01 -16.20
CA ALA A 36 -31.38 2.60 -14.90
C ALA A 36 -31.82 1.70 -13.75
N GLU A 37 -33.01 1.11 -13.87
CA GLU A 37 -33.54 0.15 -12.89
C GLU A 37 -32.69 -1.13 -12.84
N ARG A 38 -32.26 -1.68 -13.99
CA ARG A 38 -31.33 -2.82 -14.02
C ARG A 38 -30.01 -2.52 -13.34
N GLN A 39 -29.43 -1.35 -13.61
CA GLN A 39 -28.16 -0.94 -12.98
C GLN A 39 -28.32 -0.79 -11.47
N ALA A 40 -29.38 -0.09 -11.02
CA ALA A 40 -29.67 0.07 -9.60
C ALA A 40 -29.92 -1.26 -8.90
N ALA A 41 -30.62 -2.19 -9.56
CA ALA A 41 -30.84 -3.55 -9.05
C ALA A 41 -29.53 -4.32 -8.93
N LEU A 42 -28.65 -4.26 -9.94
CA LEU A 42 -27.33 -4.89 -9.91
C LEU A 42 -26.44 -4.30 -8.81
N ASP A 43 -26.41 -2.98 -8.67
CA ASP A 43 -25.70 -2.29 -7.59
C ASP A 43 -26.25 -2.69 -6.22
N GLY A 44 -27.57 -2.82 -6.09
CA GLY A 44 -28.23 -3.35 -4.89
C GLY A 44 -27.85 -4.80 -4.59
N MET A 45 -27.72 -5.65 -5.61
CA MET A 45 -27.25 -7.03 -5.43
C MET A 45 -25.80 -7.08 -4.90
N TYR A 46 -24.88 -6.28 -5.45
CA TYR A 46 -23.51 -6.19 -4.92
C TYR A 46 -23.44 -5.49 -3.56
N GLY A 47 -24.30 -4.49 -3.33
CA GLY A 47 -24.32 -3.69 -2.10
C GLY A 47 -24.93 -4.42 -0.91
N SER A 48 -25.98 -5.20 -1.11
CA SER A 48 -26.73 -5.85 -0.03
C SER A 48 -26.55 -7.36 -0.02
N VAL A 49 -26.76 -8.01 -1.17
CA VAL A 49 -26.83 -9.49 -1.28
C VAL A 49 -25.45 -10.14 -1.36
N HIS A 50 -24.45 -9.48 -1.95
CA HIS A 50 -23.07 -9.96 -2.05
C HIS A 50 -22.05 -8.90 -1.58
N HIS A 51 -22.31 -8.31 -0.41
CA HIS A 51 -21.53 -7.20 0.13
C HIS A 51 -20.10 -7.61 0.55
N GLN A 52 -19.11 -6.95 -0.04
CA GLN A 52 -17.67 -7.15 0.24
C GLN A 52 -17.22 -8.61 0.14
N GLY A 53 -17.83 -9.38 -0.77
CA GLY A 53 -17.52 -10.78 -0.97
C GLY A 53 -18.11 -11.74 0.07
N ASN A 54 -18.92 -11.25 1.02
CA ASN A 54 -19.60 -12.11 1.99
C ASN A 54 -20.80 -12.84 1.35
N VAL A 55 -21.15 -13.98 1.94
CA VAL A 55 -22.33 -14.78 1.56
C VAL A 55 -23.28 -14.88 2.73
N TYR A 56 -24.54 -14.60 2.43
CA TYR A 56 -25.66 -14.67 3.34
C TYR A 56 -26.68 -15.72 2.84
N ASP A 57 -27.65 -16.07 3.69
CA ASP A 57 -28.70 -17.02 3.30
C ASP A 57 -29.50 -16.52 2.09
N ALA A 58 -29.74 -15.20 2.02
CA ALA A 58 -30.36 -14.57 0.85
C ALA A 58 -29.49 -14.69 -0.42
N THR A 59 -28.15 -14.66 -0.29
CA THR A 59 -27.25 -14.84 -1.44
C THR A 59 -27.43 -16.22 -2.06
N LEU A 60 -27.52 -17.26 -1.23
CA LEU A 60 -27.72 -18.64 -1.69
C LEU A 60 -29.11 -18.81 -2.33
N ALA A 61 -30.14 -18.23 -1.71
CA ALA A 61 -31.51 -18.27 -2.23
C ALA A 61 -31.65 -17.60 -3.61
N CYS A 62 -30.82 -16.61 -3.92
CA CYS A 62 -30.82 -15.93 -5.23
C CYS A 62 -30.25 -16.76 -6.38
N VAL A 63 -29.34 -17.72 -6.11
CA VAL A 63 -28.57 -18.42 -7.16
C VAL A 63 -29.45 -19.06 -8.24
N PRO A 64 -30.52 -19.82 -7.92
CA PRO A 64 -31.39 -20.41 -8.94
C PRO A 64 -32.07 -19.37 -9.84
N PHE A 65 -32.50 -18.24 -9.25
CA PHE A 65 -33.14 -17.16 -10.00
C PHE A 65 -32.15 -16.42 -10.91
N LEU A 66 -30.91 -16.22 -10.46
CA LEU A 66 -29.85 -15.63 -11.27
C LEU A 66 -29.50 -16.50 -12.49
N PHE A 67 -29.43 -17.83 -12.33
CA PHE A 67 -29.30 -18.74 -13.47
C PHE A 67 -30.52 -18.66 -14.40
N ALA A 68 -31.73 -18.66 -13.85
CA ALA A 68 -32.95 -18.55 -14.64
C ALA A 68 -33.02 -17.24 -15.44
N LEU A 69 -32.49 -16.13 -14.89
CA LEU A 69 -32.35 -14.85 -15.57
C LEU A 69 -31.30 -14.91 -16.68
N ALA A 70 -30.10 -15.43 -16.38
CA ALA A 70 -29.00 -15.52 -17.34
C ALA A 70 -29.33 -16.41 -18.54
N SER A 71 -30.19 -17.42 -18.37
CA SER A 71 -30.59 -18.32 -19.45
C SER A 71 -31.72 -17.80 -20.35
N ARG A 72 -32.31 -16.63 -20.08
CA ARG A 72 -33.47 -16.10 -20.82
C ARG A 72 -33.05 -15.09 -21.89
N PRO A 73 -33.17 -15.38 -23.19
CA PRO A 73 -32.69 -14.48 -24.26
C PRO A 73 -33.28 -13.07 -24.22
N GLU A 74 -34.48 -12.92 -23.65
CA GLU A 74 -35.20 -11.64 -23.56
C GLU A 74 -34.61 -10.69 -22.51
N VAL A 75 -33.87 -11.22 -21.53
CA VAL A 75 -33.24 -10.43 -20.47
C VAL A 75 -32.03 -9.68 -21.05
N ARG A 76 -31.96 -8.38 -20.77
CA ARG A 76 -30.83 -7.52 -21.14
C ARG A 76 -29.71 -7.63 -20.10
N ASP A 77 -28.49 -7.25 -20.46
CA ASP A 77 -27.32 -7.21 -19.55
C ASP A 77 -26.99 -8.53 -18.83
N ARG A 78 -27.35 -9.67 -19.45
CA ARG A 78 -27.10 -11.02 -18.92
C ARG A 78 -25.64 -11.32 -18.59
N GLY A 79 -24.70 -10.67 -19.28
CA GLY A 79 -23.26 -10.78 -18.96
C GLY A 79 -22.96 -10.36 -17.51
N ALA A 80 -23.55 -9.25 -17.05
CA ALA A 80 -23.36 -8.76 -15.69
C ALA A 80 -23.97 -9.69 -14.63
N ILE A 81 -25.05 -10.39 -14.97
CA ILE A 81 -25.67 -11.42 -14.12
C ILE A 81 -24.73 -12.65 -14.00
N VAL A 82 -24.10 -13.06 -15.10
CA VAL A 82 -23.08 -14.13 -15.08
C VAL A 82 -21.86 -13.70 -14.24
N GLU A 83 -21.41 -12.46 -14.36
CA GLU A 83 -20.32 -11.93 -13.52
C GLU A 83 -20.68 -11.93 -12.03
N LEU A 84 -21.92 -11.56 -11.69
CA LEU A 84 -22.43 -11.67 -10.31
C LEU A 84 -22.42 -13.13 -9.81
N LEU A 85 -22.88 -14.09 -10.62
CA LEU A 85 -22.79 -15.52 -10.30
C LEU A 85 -21.34 -15.96 -10.06
N VAL A 86 -20.40 -15.49 -10.89
CA VAL A 86 -18.96 -15.76 -10.71
C VAL A 86 -18.45 -15.19 -9.39
N SER A 87 -18.83 -13.96 -9.05
CA SER A 87 -18.45 -13.31 -7.78
C SER A 87 -18.99 -14.09 -6.58
N ILE A 88 -20.27 -14.49 -6.62
CA ILE A 88 -20.91 -15.30 -5.57
C ILE A 88 -20.23 -16.66 -5.41
N GLY A 89 -19.85 -17.31 -6.51
CA GLY A 89 -19.22 -18.64 -6.47
C GLY A 89 -17.72 -18.64 -6.17
N ALA A 90 -17.07 -17.47 -6.12
CA ALA A 90 -15.62 -17.38 -5.90
C ALA A 90 -15.21 -17.90 -4.52
N GLU A 91 -13.98 -18.42 -4.40
CA GLU A 91 -13.49 -19.07 -3.16
C GLU A 91 -13.60 -18.19 -1.90
N SER A 92 -13.47 -16.87 -2.04
CA SER A 92 -13.61 -15.89 -0.94
C SER A 92 -15.04 -15.76 -0.40
N ALA A 93 -16.04 -16.20 -1.16
CA ALA A 93 -17.45 -16.14 -0.80
C ALA A 93 -17.87 -17.34 0.08
N GLY A 94 -17.04 -18.36 0.20
CA GLY A 94 -17.26 -19.52 1.09
C GLY A 94 -17.78 -20.77 0.35
N PRO A 95 -17.55 -21.96 0.93
CA PRO A 95 -17.69 -23.24 0.23
C PRO A 95 -19.13 -23.56 -0.21
N ARG A 96 -20.14 -23.09 0.52
CA ARG A 96 -21.56 -23.33 0.21
C ARG A 96 -22.01 -22.58 -1.05
N ALA A 97 -21.57 -21.34 -1.25
CA ALA A 97 -21.92 -20.58 -2.44
C ALA A 97 -21.25 -21.16 -3.69
N GLY A 98 -19.97 -21.55 -3.57
CA GLY A 98 -19.27 -22.28 -4.64
C GLY A 98 -20.01 -23.56 -5.04
N ALA A 99 -20.47 -24.36 -4.08
CA ALA A 99 -21.25 -25.57 -4.35
C ALA A 99 -22.60 -25.27 -5.02
N ALA A 100 -23.32 -24.24 -4.58
CA ALA A 100 -24.59 -23.83 -5.18
C ALA A 100 -24.42 -23.39 -6.64
N VAL A 101 -23.37 -22.61 -6.94
CA VAL A 101 -23.08 -22.18 -8.32
C VAL A 101 -22.61 -23.35 -9.18
N ARG A 102 -21.80 -24.28 -8.65
CA ARG A 102 -21.42 -25.54 -9.34
C ARG A 102 -22.64 -26.37 -9.72
N ALA A 103 -23.62 -26.50 -8.83
CA ALA A 103 -24.83 -27.27 -9.09
C ALA A 103 -25.66 -26.72 -10.28
N GLY A 104 -25.58 -25.42 -10.57
CA GLY A 104 -26.24 -24.79 -11.71
C GLY A 104 -25.36 -24.61 -12.95
N ALA A 105 -24.10 -25.05 -12.94
CA ALA A 105 -23.10 -24.69 -13.95
C ALA A 105 -23.43 -25.17 -15.38
N GLU A 106 -24.23 -26.23 -15.53
CA GLU A 106 -24.70 -26.70 -16.85
C GLU A 106 -25.47 -25.62 -17.62
N ALA A 107 -26.18 -24.72 -16.91
CA ALA A 107 -26.91 -23.62 -17.53
C ALA A 107 -25.99 -22.60 -18.25
N LEU A 108 -24.67 -22.61 -17.95
CA LEU A 108 -23.68 -21.73 -18.58
C LEU A 108 -23.18 -22.26 -19.92
N VAL A 109 -23.27 -23.57 -20.17
CA VAL A 109 -22.76 -24.20 -21.40
C VAL A 109 -23.38 -23.61 -22.67
N PRO A 110 -24.71 -23.48 -22.81
CA PRO A 110 -25.30 -22.87 -24.01
C PRO A 110 -24.94 -21.38 -24.15
N LEU A 111 -24.64 -20.69 -23.05
CA LEU A 111 -24.28 -19.26 -23.06
C LEU A 111 -22.89 -19.00 -23.67
N ALA A 112 -22.05 -20.04 -23.80
CA ALA A 112 -20.76 -19.91 -24.48
C ALA A 112 -20.90 -19.50 -25.96
N ASP A 113 -22.01 -19.86 -26.59
CA ASP A 113 -22.33 -19.54 -27.99
C ASP A 113 -23.47 -18.51 -28.12
N ASP A 114 -23.75 -17.74 -27.05
CA ASP A 114 -24.80 -16.71 -27.05
C ASP A 114 -24.55 -15.64 -28.13
N ALA A 115 -25.62 -15.10 -28.73
CA ALA A 115 -25.50 -14.05 -29.75
C ALA A 115 -24.86 -12.77 -29.18
N CYS A 116 -25.07 -12.47 -27.90
CA CYS A 116 -24.54 -11.28 -27.23
C CYS A 116 -23.05 -11.46 -26.84
N PRO A 117 -22.12 -10.64 -27.35
CA PRO A 117 -20.71 -10.72 -26.97
C PRO A 117 -20.45 -10.51 -25.47
N GLY A 118 -21.23 -9.64 -24.81
CA GLY A 118 -21.12 -9.42 -23.36
C GLY A 118 -21.40 -10.68 -22.54
N VAL A 119 -22.33 -11.53 -22.98
CA VAL A 119 -22.59 -12.83 -22.35
C VAL A 119 -21.42 -13.79 -22.62
N ARG A 120 -20.99 -13.89 -23.89
CA ARG A 120 -19.86 -14.75 -24.27
C ARG A 120 -18.55 -14.37 -23.58
N ARG A 121 -18.38 -13.10 -23.20
CA ARG A 121 -17.22 -12.61 -22.42
C ARG A 121 -17.24 -13.13 -20.98
N ALA A 122 -18.40 -13.16 -20.33
CA ALA A 122 -18.52 -13.51 -18.91
C ALA A 122 -18.43 -15.04 -18.64
N VAL A 123 -18.82 -15.86 -19.61
CA VAL A 123 -18.99 -17.31 -19.47
C VAL A 123 -17.68 -18.13 -19.36
N PRO A 124 -16.60 -17.86 -20.12
CA PRO A 124 -15.39 -18.70 -20.13
C PRO A 124 -14.78 -18.93 -18.74
N GLY A 125 -14.61 -17.87 -17.96
CA GLY A 125 -14.10 -17.95 -16.60
C GLY A 125 -15.05 -18.65 -15.63
N ALA A 126 -16.37 -18.61 -15.89
CA ALA A 126 -17.37 -19.30 -15.10
C ALA A 126 -17.33 -20.81 -15.36
N LEU A 127 -17.24 -21.23 -16.64
CA LEU A 127 -17.12 -22.64 -17.02
C LEU A 127 -15.90 -23.30 -16.36
N VAL A 128 -14.74 -22.64 -16.40
CA VAL A 128 -13.51 -23.16 -15.77
C VAL A 128 -13.66 -23.33 -14.26
N ARG A 129 -14.37 -22.42 -13.60
CA ARG A 129 -14.53 -22.46 -12.14
C ARG A 129 -15.55 -23.50 -11.70
N PHE A 130 -16.68 -23.61 -12.42
CA PHE A 130 -17.88 -24.23 -11.88
C PHE A 130 -18.34 -25.50 -12.62
N LEU A 131 -17.94 -25.71 -13.88
CA LEU A 131 -18.27 -26.94 -14.59
C LEU A 131 -17.23 -28.02 -14.27
N ASP A 132 -17.65 -29.08 -13.58
CA ASP A 132 -16.76 -30.15 -13.09
C ASP A 132 -16.42 -31.21 -14.17
N GLU A 133 -16.29 -30.77 -15.43
CA GLU A 133 -15.92 -31.59 -16.59
C GLU A 133 -14.79 -30.92 -17.39
N PRO A 134 -13.52 -31.05 -16.96
CA PRO A 134 -12.41 -30.26 -17.50
C PRO A 134 -12.16 -30.49 -19.00
N ASP A 135 -12.33 -31.72 -19.49
CA ASP A 135 -12.14 -32.04 -20.92
C ASP A 135 -13.23 -31.37 -21.77
N ARG A 136 -14.48 -31.32 -21.27
CA ARG A 136 -15.60 -30.61 -21.90
C ARG A 136 -15.38 -29.10 -21.88
N VAL A 137 -14.93 -28.54 -20.75
CA VAL A 137 -14.58 -27.12 -20.64
C VAL A 137 -13.52 -26.74 -21.66
N LEU A 138 -12.42 -27.49 -21.74
CA LEU A 138 -11.35 -27.20 -22.70
C LEU A 138 -11.83 -27.30 -24.15
N ALA A 139 -12.68 -28.29 -24.47
CA ALA A 139 -13.29 -28.42 -25.80
C ALA A 139 -14.20 -27.21 -26.15
N LEU A 140 -14.99 -26.71 -25.19
CA LEU A 140 -15.83 -25.52 -25.35
C LEU A 140 -14.97 -24.27 -25.62
N LEU A 141 -13.94 -24.05 -24.80
CA LEU A 141 -13.01 -22.91 -24.97
C LEU A 141 -12.31 -22.98 -26.33
N ARG A 142 -11.77 -24.15 -26.69
CA ARG A 142 -11.09 -24.36 -27.98
C ARG A 142 -12.02 -24.06 -29.14
N ARG A 143 -13.24 -24.64 -29.15
CA ARG A 143 -14.22 -24.39 -30.22
C ARG A 143 -14.48 -22.90 -30.34
N ARG A 144 -14.78 -22.21 -29.24
CA ARG A 144 -15.10 -20.78 -29.29
C ARG A 144 -13.93 -19.94 -29.78
N SER A 145 -12.70 -20.22 -29.33
CA SER A 145 -11.50 -19.51 -29.78
C SER A 145 -11.25 -19.61 -31.29
N THR A 146 -11.73 -20.66 -31.97
CA THR A 146 -11.53 -20.81 -33.43
C THR A 146 -12.45 -19.92 -34.28
N VAL A 147 -13.63 -19.56 -33.76
CA VAL A 147 -14.67 -18.85 -34.51
C VAL A 147 -14.93 -17.43 -34.02
N GLU A 148 -14.52 -17.10 -32.80
CA GLU A 148 -14.75 -15.79 -32.20
C GLU A 148 -13.99 -14.69 -32.94
N ARG A 149 -14.65 -13.54 -33.11
CA ARG A 149 -14.10 -12.36 -33.76
C ARG A 149 -14.12 -11.12 -32.86
N ASP A 150 -14.89 -11.15 -31.78
CA ASP A 150 -14.92 -10.09 -30.79
C ASP A 150 -13.64 -10.12 -29.93
N GLU A 151 -12.90 -9.01 -29.92
CA GLU A 151 -11.60 -8.92 -29.24
C GLU A 151 -11.71 -9.07 -27.72
N GLN A 152 -12.77 -8.55 -27.09
CA GLN A 152 -12.97 -8.65 -25.65
C GLN A 152 -13.32 -10.08 -25.23
N VAL A 153 -14.08 -10.80 -26.06
CA VAL A 153 -14.36 -12.23 -25.83
C VAL A 153 -13.10 -13.07 -26.02
N LEU A 154 -12.27 -12.77 -27.03
CA LEU A 154 -10.98 -13.45 -27.23
C LEU A 154 -10.06 -13.28 -26.02
N LEU A 155 -9.98 -12.08 -25.45
CA LEU A 155 -9.22 -11.83 -24.22
C LEU A 155 -9.76 -12.68 -23.04
N ALA A 156 -11.07 -12.70 -22.84
CA ALA A 156 -11.70 -13.51 -21.79
C ALA A 156 -11.46 -15.02 -21.99
N LEU A 157 -11.45 -15.51 -23.23
CA LEU A 157 -11.10 -16.89 -23.55
C LEU A 157 -9.63 -17.20 -23.23
N THR A 158 -8.70 -16.30 -23.59
CA THR A 158 -7.27 -16.43 -23.24
C THR A 158 -7.08 -16.45 -21.72
N GLU A 159 -7.75 -15.59 -20.98
CA GLU A 159 -7.74 -15.58 -19.52
C GLU A 159 -8.31 -16.87 -18.91
N ALA A 160 -9.40 -17.39 -19.48
CA ALA A 160 -10.00 -18.65 -19.06
C ALA A 160 -9.06 -19.84 -19.31
N LEU A 161 -8.34 -19.87 -20.44
CA LEU A 161 -7.30 -20.88 -20.68
C LEU A 161 -6.20 -20.80 -19.62
N GLY A 162 -5.73 -19.59 -19.28
CA GLY A 162 -4.74 -19.40 -18.21
C GLY A 162 -5.26 -19.80 -16.83
N LEU A 163 -6.53 -19.51 -16.53
CA LEU A 163 -7.19 -19.98 -15.31
C LEU A 163 -7.30 -21.51 -15.29
N PHE A 164 -7.63 -22.14 -16.42
CA PHE A 164 -7.72 -23.59 -16.55
C PHE A 164 -6.39 -24.26 -16.21
N VAL A 165 -5.28 -23.74 -16.74
CA VAL A 165 -3.92 -24.22 -16.42
C VAL A 165 -3.66 -24.19 -14.91
N ARG A 166 -4.03 -23.11 -14.22
CA ARG A 166 -3.81 -22.98 -12.77
C ARG A 166 -4.75 -23.84 -11.93
N CYS A 167 -6.00 -24.00 -12.35
CA CYS A 167 -6.99 -24.78 -11.62
C CYS A 167 -6.87 -26.30 -11.84
N ARG A 168 -6.28 -26.72 -12.98
CA ARG A 168 -6.19 -28.11 -13.45
C ARG A 168 -4.80 -28.40 -14.05
N PRO A 169 -3.71 -28.26 -13.27
CA PRO A 169 -2.34 -28.42 -13.80
C PRO A 169 -2.10 -29.80 -14.45
N GLU A 170 -2.75 -30.85 -13.96
CA GLU A 170 -2.67 -32.22 -14.47
C GLU A 170 -3.27 -32.40 -15.88
N ARG A 171 -4.15 -31.49 -16.32
CA ARG A 171 -4.76 -31.48 -17.66
C ARG A 171 -4.36 -30.25 -18.50
N ALA A 172 -3.31 -29.54 -18.10
CA ALA A 172 -2.97 -28.24 -18.68
C ALA A 172 -2.44 -28.28 -20.12
N SER A 173 -1.93 -29.41 -20.63
CA SER A 173 -1.20 -29.48 -21.91
C SER A 173 -1.96 -28.83 -23.08
N GLY A 174 -3.23 -29.21 -23.27
CA GLY A 174 -4.02 -28.69 -24.37
C GLY A 174 -4.37 -27.20 -24.24
N ALA A 175 -4.46 -26.66 -23.03
CA ALA A 175 -4.64 -25.23 -22.80
C ALA A 175 -3.33 -24.46 -23.03
N LEU A 176 -2.19 -25.02 -22.60
CA LEU A 176 -0.86 -24.45 -22.81
C LEU A 176 -0.50 -24.39 -24.30
N GLU A 177 -0.84 -25.42 -25.08
CA GLU A 177 -0.66 -25.41 -26.54
C GLU A 177 -1.44 -24.28 -27.21
N LEU A 178 -2.71 -24.07 -26.80
CA LEU A 178 -3.53 -22.97 -27.30
C LEU A 178 -2.95 -21.60 -26.92
N LEU A 179 -2.51 -21.43 -25.68
CA LEU A 179 -1.86 -20.19 -25.23
C LEU A 179 -0.54 -19.93 -25.97
N THR A 180 0.29 -20.95 -26.17
CA THR A 180 1.53 -20.84 -26.95
C THR A 180 1.22 -20.42 -28.40
N ALA A 181 0.24 -21.04 -29.05
CA ALA A 181 -0.18 -20.65 -30.39
C ALA A 181 -0.72 -19.21 -30.45
N GLN A 182 -1.52 -18.79 -29.46
CA GLN A 182 -2.06 -17.43 -29.35
C GLN A 182 -0.99 -16.36 -29.12
N SER A 183 0.15 -16.72 -28.52
CA SER A 183 1.27 -15.77 -28.31
C SER A 183 1.99 -15.36 -29.60
N GLY A 184 1.84 -16.15 -30.67
CA GLY A 184 2.45 -15.93 -31.98
C GLY A 184 1.52 -15.32 -33.04
N PRO A 185 2.08 -14.88 -34.19
CA PRO A 185 1.28 -14.53 -35.37
C PRO A 185 0.36 -15.68 -35.82
N PRO A 186 -0.80 -15.40 -36.45
CA PRO A 186 -1.30 -14.11 -36.94
C PRO A 186 -2.17 -13.33 -35.92
N HIS A 187 -2.19 -13.72 -34.64
CA HIS A 187 -3.06 -13.11 -33.64
C HIS A 187 -2.75 -11.62 -33.42
N ALA A 188 -3.79 -10.86 -33.04
CA ALA A 188 -3.67 -9.43 -32.76
C ALA A 188 -2.76 -9.15 -31.55
N PRO A 189 -2.11 -7.96 -31.46
CA PRO A 189 -1.19 -7.63 -30.40
C PRO A 189 -1.75 -7.80 -28.97
N ALA A 190 -3.00 -7.40 -28.72
CA ALA A 190 -3.65 -7.54 -27.42
C ALA A 190 -3.80 -9.02 -27.00
N ALA A 191 -4.27 -9.89 -27.91
CA ALA A 191 -4.39 -11.32 -27.66
C ALA A 191 -3.02 -11.98 -27.40
N ARG A 192 -1.98 -11.58 -28.15
CA ARG A 192 -0.62 -12.07 -27.94
C ARG A 192 -0.07 -11.66 -26.57
N LEU A 193 -0.28 -10.41 -26.15
CA LEU A 193 0.09 -9.92 -24.82
C LEU A 193 -0.67 -10.68 -23.71
N ALA A 194 -1.96 -10.91 -23.88
CA ALA A 194 -2.77 -11.67 -22.94
C ALA A 194 -2.25 -13.10 -22.79
N ALA A 195 -1.94 -13.76 -23.90
CA ALA A 195 -1.42 -15.12 -23.92
C ALA A 195 -0.05 -15.21 -23.24
N LEU A 196 0.87 -14.26 -23.51
CA LEU A 196 2.15 -14.15 -22.81
C LEU A 196 1.98 -13.94 -21.30
N GLY A 197 1.04 -13.09 -20.89
CA GLY A 197 0.71 -12.88 -19.48
C GLY A 197 0.22 -14.17 -18.81
N GLN A 198 -0.69 -14.91 -19.46
CA GLN A 198 -1.21 -16.17 -18.91
C GLN A 198 -0.17 -17.30 -18.91
N LEU A 199 0.66 -17.40 -19.95
CA LEU A 199 1.80 -18.33 -19.97
C LEU A 199 2.75 -18.02 -18.81
N GLY A 200 3.09 -16.75 -18.59
CA GLY A 200 3.95 -16.41 -17.46
C GLY A 200 3.36 -16.74 -16.09
N LEU A 201 2.03 -16.69 -15.93
CA LEU A 201 1.36 -17.06 -14.67
C LEU A 201 1.28 -18.58 -14.41
N GLY A 202 1.36 -19.43 -15.44
CA GLY A 202 1.10 -20.87 -15.32
C GLY A 202 2.17 -21.80 -15.88
N ALA A 203 3.03 -21.32 -16.76
CA ALA A 203 4.08 -22.04 -17.48
C ALA A 203 5.19 -21.08 -17.95
N PRO A 204 5.90 -20.41 -17.03
CA PRO A 204 6.89 -19.39 -17.37
C PRO A 204 8.05 -19.92 -18.25
N GLU A 205 8.30 -21.22 -18.23
CA GLU A 205 9.27 -21.90 -19.10
C GLU A 205 8.90 -21.87 -20.59
N ARG A 206 7.64 -21.60 -20.93
CA ARG A 206 7.16 -21.43 -22.31
C ARG A 206 7.25 -19.99 -22.83
N LEU A 207 7.71 -19.06 -22.00
CA LEU A 207 7.90 -17.67 -22.41
C LEU A 207 9.08 -17.55 -23.39
N PRO A 208 8.99 -16.67 -24.40
CA PRO A 208 10.11 -16.41 -25.29
C PRO A 208 11.27 -15.75 -24.53
N ALA A 209 12.50 -16.02 -24.96
CA ALA A 209 13.71 -15.45 -24.35
C ALA A 209 13.74 -13.90 -24.47
N ASP A 210 13.18 -13.35 -25.55
CA ASP A 210 13.05 -11.92 -25.83
C ASP A 210 11.70 -11.33 -25.37
N LEU A 211 11.09 -11.90 -24.33
CA LEU A 211 9.76 -11.50 -23.83
C LEU A 211 9.60 -9.98 -23.69
N VAL A 212 10.55 -9.30 -23.05
CA VAL A 212 10.44 -7.86 -22.80
C VAL A 212 10.44 -7.04 -24.10
N PRO A 213 11.44 -7.16 -25.00
CA PRO A 213 11.39 -6.54 -26.32
C PRO A 213 10.10 -6.85 -27.09
N THR A 214 9.65 -8.11 -27.09
CA THR A 214 8.43 -8.52 -27.78
C THR A 214 7.19 -7.87 -27.17
N ALA A 215 7.06 -7.83 -25.84
CA ALA A 215 5.92 -7.21 -25.16
C ALA A 215 5.86 -5.69 -25.40
N VAL A 216 7.01 -4.99 -25.35
CA VAL A 216 7.09 -3.55 -25.64
C VAL A 216 6.69 -3.25 -27.09
N ARG A 217 7.14 -4.06 -28.05
CA ARG A 217 6.75 -3.95 -29.46
C ARG A 217 5.24 -4.17 -29.65
N LEU A 218 4.69 -5.23 -29.06
CA LEU A 218 3.26 -5.54 -29.14
C LEU A 218 2.39 -4.45 -28.52
N LEU A 219 2.83 -3.85 -27.41
CA LEU A 219 2.14 -2.73 -26.81
C LEU A 219 2.09 -1.53 -27.76
N ARG A 220 3.22 -1.21 -28.41
CA ARG A 220 3.28 -0.11 -29.39
C ARG A 220 2.36 -0.38 -30.59
N GLU A 221 2.45 -1.56 -31.19
CA GLU A 221 1.59 -1.98 -32.31
C GLU A 221 0.10 -1.91 -31.94
N ARG A 222 -0.24 -2.23 -30.68
CA ARG A 222 -1.59 -2.13 -30.16
C ARG A 222 -2.05 -0.67 -30.06
N SER A 223 -1.24 0.18 -29.45
CA SER A 223 -1.56 1.59 -29.25
C SER A 223 -1.69 2.35 -30.58
N GLU A 224 -0.89 2.00 -31.60
CA GLU A 224 -1.02 2.53 -32.96
C GLU A 224 -2.34 2.16 -33.64
N ARG A 225 -2.93 0.99 -33.30
CA ARG A 225 -4.22 0.53 -33.83
C ARG A 225 -5.41 1.07 -33.05
N ARG A 226 -5.18 1.65 -31.87
CA ARG A 226 -6.24 2.28 -31.08
C ARG A 226 -6.68 3.54 -31.82
N ALA A 227 -7.82 3.49 -32.48
CA ALA A 227 -8.44 4.69 -33.03
C ALA A 227 -8.58 5.72 -31.90
N ALA A 228 -8.28 6.99 -32.17
CA ALA A 228 -8.59 8.10 -31.27
C ALA A 228 -10.12 8.22 -31.17
N GLY A 229 -10.74 7.36 -30.37
CA GLY A 229 -12.15 7.42 -30.06
C GLY A 229 -12.43 8.69 -29.25
N PRO A 230 -13.64 9.27 -29.37
CA PRO A 230 -14.04 10.34 -28.47
C PRO A 230 -13.95 9.84 -27.03
N ASP A 231 -13.42 10.67 -26.13
CA ASP A 231 -13.51 10.41 -24.69
C ASP A 231 -14.96 10.04 -24.36
N PRO A 232 -15.21 8.92 -23.66
CA PRO A 232 -16.55 8.46 -23.38
C PRO A 232 -17.36 9.58 -22.73
N VAL A 233 -18.55 9.84 -23.28
CA VAL A 233 -19.44 10.93 -22.86
C VAL A 233 -19.55 10.94 -21.33
N ASP A 234 -19.14 12.07 -20.80
CA ASP A 234 -18.63 12.26 -19.46
C ASP A 234 -19.79 12.39 -18.46
N ALA A 235 -20.32 11.27 -17.98
CA ALA A 235 -21.32 11.31 -16.91
C ALA A 235 -20.65 11.82 -15.63
N ASP A 236 -21.28 12.78 -14.90
CA ASP A 236 -20.77 13.30 -13.63
C ASP A 236 -20.99 12.32 -12.46
N THR A 237 -20.54 11.09 -12.68
CA THR A 237 -20.53 9.99 -11.73
C THR A 237 -19.17 9.93 -11.04
N LEU A 238 -19.10 9.27 -9.88
CA LEU A 238 -17.82 9.00 -9.20
C LEU A 238 -16.84 8.25 -10.11
N VAL A 239 -17.33 7.31 -10.93
CA VAL A 239 -16.52 6.55 -11.90
C VAL A 239 -16.01 7.47 -13.02
N GLY A 240 -16.85 8.36 -13.55
CA GLY A 240 -16.43 9.40 -14.50
C GLY A 240 -15.36 10.31 -13.92
N ARG A 241 -15.53 10.79 -12.68
CA ARG A 241 -14.52 11.57 -11.94
C ARG A 241 -13.21 10.81 -11.75
N ILE A 242 -13.26 9.53 -11.38
CA ILE A 242 -12.06 8.70 -11.22
C ILE A 242 -11.34 8.50 -12.56
N ARG A 243 -12.07 8.27 -13.65
CA ARG A 243 -11.50 8.16 -15.00
C ARG A 243 -10.86 9.47 -15.47
N ARG A 244 -11.45 10.63 -15.14
CA ARG A 244 -10.83 11.95 -15.38
C ARG A 244 -9.52 12.13 -14.60
N LEU A 245 -9.46 11.64 -13.37
CA LEU A 245 -8.27 11.70 -12.52
C LEU A 245 -7.20 10.67 -12.89
N ARG A 246 -7.59 9.58 -13.55
CA ARG A 246 -6.70 8.51 -14.02
C ARG A 246 -7.12 8.02 -15.41
N PRO A 247 -6.82 8.79 -16.47
CA PRO A 247 -6.97 8.30 -17.83
C PRO A 247 -6.05 7.10 -17.96
N SER A 248 -6.66 5.95 -18.14
CA SER A 248 -6.00 4.68 -18.30
C SER A 248 -6.77 3.96 -19.39
N ASP A 249 -6.05 3.45 -20.37
CA ASP A 249 -6.56 2.37 -21.19
C ASP A 249 -6.64 1.13 -20.29
N GLU A 250 -7.83 0.83 -19.80
CA GLU A 250 -8.09 -0.24 -18.82
C GLU A 250 -7.61 -1.59 -19.34
N GLU A 251 -7.76 -1.86 -20.64
CA GLU A 251 -7.30 -3.09 -21.28
C GLU A 251 -5.76 -3.15 -21.30
N GLY A 252 -5.08 -2.13 -21.82
CA GLY A 252 -3.61 -2.09 -21.85
C GLY A 252 -3.00 -2.18 -20.46
N GLY A 253 -3.57 -1.45 -19.51
CA GLY A 253 -3.18 -1.54 -18.10
C GLY A 253 -3.41 -2.94 -17.52
N TYR A 254 -4.51 -3.61 -17.88
CA TYR A 254 -4.79 -4.98 -17.42
C TYR A 254 -3.79 -6.01 -17.97
N LEU A 255 -3.52 -5.98 -19.28
CA LEU A 255 -2.56 -6.87 -19.94
C LEU A 255 -1.18 -6.76 -19.29
N LEU A 256 -0.72 -5.53 -19.06
CA LEU A 256 0.59 -5.28 -18.50
C LEU A 256 0.66 -5.58 -17.00
N ARG A 257 -0.39 -5.31 -16.22
CA ARG A 257 -0.48 -5.75 -14.81
C ARG A 257 -0.38 -7.27 -14.72
N THR A 258 -1.02 -7.99 -15.62
CA THR A 258 -0.94 -9.47 -15.70
C THR A 258 0.50 -9.91 -15.98
N LEU A 259 1.16 -9.29 -16.96
CA LEU A 259 2.54 -9.62 -17.30
C LEU A 259 3.54 -9.26 -16.18
N HIS A 260 3.40 -8.10 -15.54
CA HIS A 260 4.21 -7.72 -14.38
C HIS A 260 4.00 -8.68 -13.20
N ARG A 261 2.77 -9.14 -12.96
CA ARG A 261 2.46 -10.17 -11.95
C ARG A 261 3.13 -11.50 -12.30
N ALA A 262 3.11 -11.88 -13.57
CA ALA A 262 3.72 -13.11 -14.07
C ALA A 262 5.25 -13.11 -13.96
N LEU A 263 5.90 -11.97 -14.20
CA LEU A 263 7.35 -11.83 -14.06
C LEU A 263 7.83 -11.96 -12.61
N ASP A 264 6.98 -11.64 -11.65
CA ASP A 264 7.22 -11.81 -10.21
C ASP A 264 8.62 -11.32 -9.76
N ASP A 265 9.49 -12.18 -9.23
CA ASP A 265 10.85 -11.82 -8.77
C ASP A 265 11.88 -11.63 -9.91
N ARG A 266 11.47 -11.68 -11.19
CA ARG A 266 12.28 -11.25 -12.35
C ARG A 266 12.31 -9.72 -12.43
N VAL A 267 12.85 -9.08 -11.38
CA VAL A 267 12.78 -7.62 -11.20
C VAL A 267 13.45 -6.86 -12.35
N ALA A 268 14.56 -7.38 -12.88
CA ALA A 268 15.23 -6.79 -14.04
C ALA A 268 14.32 -6.70 -15.28
N ASP A 269 13.58 -7.78 -15.59
CA ASP A 269 12.63 -7.81 -16.71
C ASP A 269 11.46 -6.85 -16.47
N ARG A 270 11.00 -6.73 -15.23
CA ARG A 270 9.95 -5.78 -14.85
C ARG A 270 10.40 -4.35 -15.03
N ILE A 271 11.63 -4.02 -14.64
CA ILE A 271 12.22 -2.70 -14.85
C ILE A 271 12.35 -2.43 -16.35
N ALA A 272 12.91 -3.37 -17.12
CA ALA A 272 13.09 -3.21 -18.56
C ALA A 272 11.74 -3.01 -19.30
N LEU A 273 10.72 -3.80 -18.93
CA LEU A 273 9.36 -3.66 -19.45
C LEU A 273 8.76 -2.29 -19.10
N LEU A 274 8.91 -1.83 -17.85
CA LEU A 274 8.43 -0.53 -17.41
C LEU A 274 9.14 0.63 -18.14
N VAL A 275 10.46 0.54 -18.30
CA VAL A 275 11.29 1.51 -19.04
C VAL A 275 10.83 1.61 -20.49
N GLY A 276 10.58 0.47 -21.15
CA GLY A 276 10.06 0.44 -22.52
C GLY A 276 8.71 1.14 -22.66
N GLN A 277 7.83 1.03 -21.66
CA GLN A 277 6.52 1.69 -21.65
C GLN A 277 6.60 3.19 -21.34
N LEU A 278 7.45 3.59 -20.38
CA LEU A 278 7.68 5.01 -20.07
C LEU A 278 8.27 5.77 -21.27
N GLY A 279 8.95 5.07 -22.17
CA GLY A 279 9.42 5.57 -23.46
C GLY A 279 8.39 5.54 -24.60
N SER A 280 7.14 5.11 -24.36
CA SER A 280 6.12 5.04 -25.41
C SER A 280 5.78 6.43 -25.97
N PRO A 281 5.56 6.58 -27.30
CA PRO A 281 5.03 7.81 -27.86
C PRO A 281 3.59 8.09 -27.37
N ASP A 282 2.84 7.04 -27.05
CA ASP A 282 1.46 7.16 -26.57
C ASP A 282 1.40 7.63 -25.10
N PRO A 283 0.68 8.74 -24.80
CA PRO A 283 0.57 9.27 -23.44
C PRO A 283 -0.19 8.36 -22.46
N MET A 284 -1.15 7.58 -22.95
CA MET A 284 -1.94 6.67 -22.13
C MET A 284 -1.07 5.49 -21.65
N ASP A 285 -0.23 4.96 -22.51
CA ASP A 285 0.74 3.90 -22.16
C ASP A 285 1.73 4.39 -21.11
N ARG A 286 2.24 5.62 -21.24
CA ARG A 286 3.12 6.22 -20.23
C ARG A 286 2.39 6.43 -18.91
N CYS A 287 1.13 6.89 -18.93
CA CYS A 287 0.32 7.06 -17.73
C CYS A 287 0.12 5.71 -17.02
N ASN A 288 -0.25 4.67 -17.77
CA ASN A 288 -0.35 3.31 -17.27
C ASN A 288 0.96 2.84 -16.64
N ALA A 289 2.09 3.07 -17.30
CA ALA A 289 3.42 2.72 -16.80
C ALA A 289 3.74 3.42 -15.47
N VAL A 290 3.48 4.73 -15.37
CA VAL A 290 3.65 5.49 -14.12
C VAL A 290 2.83 4.86 -13.00
N TRP A 291 1.53 4.62 -13.18
CA TRP A 291 0.69 4.01 -12.14
C TRP A 291 1.13 2.59 -11.75
N MET A 292 1.57 1.78 -12.72
CA MET A 292 2.05 0.42 -12.47
C MET A 292 3.39 0.41 -11.73
N SER A 293 4.24 1.42 -11.93
CA SER A 293 5.54 1.52 -11.25
C SER A 293 5.42 1.55 -9.73
N ALA A 294 4.33 2.11 -9.19
CA ALA A 294 4.08 2.14 -7.75
C ALA A 294 4.06 0.73 -7.14
N GLY A 295 3.41 -0.24 -7.80
CA GLY A 295 3.38 -1.62 -7.33
C GLY A 295 4.77 -2.27 -7.31
N LEU A 296 5.60 -1.96 -8.30
CA LEU A 296 6.98 -2.44 -8.38
C LEU A 296 7.84 -1.85 -7.26
N PHE A 297 7.80 -0.53 -7.07
CA PHE A 297 8.61 0.16 -6.05
C PHE A 297 8.24 -0.22 -4.62
N ARG A 298 6.94 -0.44 -4.36
CA ARG A 298 6.44 -0.85 -3.04
C ARG A 298 6.75 -2.31 -2.71
N GLY A 299 6.82 -3.18 -3.71
CA GLY A 299 6.98 -4.62 -3.51
C GLY A 299 8.43 -5.10 -3.57
N TRP A 300 9.26 -4.52 -4.44
CA TRP A 300 10.56 -5.05 -4.79
C TRP A 300 11.70 -4.07 -4.50
N ARG A 301 12.90 -4.63 -4.30
CA ARG A 301 14.18 -3.95 -4.15
C ARG A 301 14.97 -4.12 -5.43
N ALA A 302 15.46 -3.02 -5.99
CA ALA A 302 16.37 -2.98 -7.12
C ALA A 302 16.94 -1.57 -7.28
N ASP A 303 17.85 -1.42 -8.25
CA ASP A 303 18.20 -0.09 -8.76
C ASP A 303 17.06 0.44 -9.63
N PHE A 304 16.38 1.46 -9.11
CA PHE A 304 15.28 2.13 -9.80
C PHE A 304 15.69 3.46 -10.45
N ALA A 305 16.98 3.76 -10.57
CA ALA A 305 17.44 5.06 -11.08
C ALA A 305 16.89 5.40 -12.47
N SER A 306 16.97 4.45 -13.41
CA SER A 306 16.46 4.63 -14.77
C SER A 306 14.95 4.86 -14.83
N PRO A 307 14.07 4.00 -14.28
CA PRO A 307 12.64 4.24 -14.33
C PRO A 307 12.22 5.50 -13.55
N VAL A 308 12.86 5.82 -12.42
CA VAL A 308 12.55 7.05 -11.66
C VAL A 308 12.90 8.30 -12.47
N SER A 309 14.06 8.34 -13.13
CA SER A 309 14.42 9.47 -14.01
C SER A 309 13.42 9.61 -15.17
N LEU A 310 12.98 8.50 -15.78
CA LEU A 310 11.97 8.53 -16.84
C LEU A 310 10.59 9.02 -16.36
N ILE A 311 10.22 8.72 -15.11
CA ILE A 311 9.02 9.29 -14.46
C ILE A 311 9.21 10.80 -14.23
N GLY A 312 10.39 11.22 -13.76
CA GLY A 312 10.75 12.64 -13.60
C GLY A 312 10.59 13.44 -14.90
N ARG A 313 11.03 12.89 -16.04
CA ARG A 313 10.86 13.52 -17.36
C ARG A 313 9.40 13.75 -17.77
N GLN A 314 8.45 13.06 -17.15
CA GLN A 314 7.03 13.29 -17.42
C GLN A 314 6.50 14.56 -16.74
N LEU A 315 7.23 15.14 -15.77
CA LEU A 315 6.81 16.34 -15.03
C LEU A 315 6.78 17.60 -15.89
N GLY A 316 7.66 17.69 -16.90
CA GLY A 316 7.81 18.86 -17.76
C GLY A 316 6.91 18.87 -19.00
N ARG A 317 6.00 17.91 -19.18
CA ARG A 317 5.11 17.84 -20.34
C ARG A 317 3.82 18.64 -20.10
N GLU A 318 3.25 19.20 -21.16
CA GLU A 318 1.99 19.97 -21.16
C GLU A 318 0.73 19.14 -20.78
N GLN A 319 0.91 17.89 -20.35
CA GLN A 319 -0.17 16.97 -19.99
C GLN A 319 -0.32 16.92 -18.47
N ASP A 320 -1.24 17.72 -17.94
CA ASP A 320 -1.48 17.87 -16.49
C ASP A 320 -1.70 16.51 -15.79
N GLN A 321 -2.47 15.62 -16.39
CA GLN A 321 -2.77 14.29 -15.83
C GLN A 321 -1.54 13.40 -15.67
N LEU A 322 -0.64 13.39 -16.66
CA LEU A 322 0.57 12.57 -16.62
C LEU A 322 1.57 13.11 -15.60
N ARG A 323 1.66 14.44 -15.48
CA ARG A 323 2.44 15.10 -14.42
C ARG A 323 1.89 14.73 -13.04
N ASP A 324 0.58 14.79 -12.83
CA ASP A 324 -0.03 14.51 -11.53
C ASP A 324 0.14 13.03 -11.14
N ALA A 325 0.06 12.11 -12.11
CA ALA A 325 0.40 10.71 -11.91
C ALA A 325 1.87 10.53 -11.50
N ALA A 326 2.80 11.18 -12.20
CA ALA A 326 4.23 11.10 -11.91
C ALA A 326 4.55 11.65 -10.51
N VAL A 327 4.00 12.80 -10.15
CA VAL A 327 4.11 13.38 -8.81
C VAL A 327 3.57 12.43 -7.74
N SER A 328 2.40 11.83 -7.98
CA SER A 328 1.77 10.89 -7.03
C SER A 328 2.67 9.70 -6.70
N VAL A 329 3.40 9.19 -7.68
CA VAL A 329 4.37 8.11 -7.47
C VAL A 329 5.63 8.63 -6.78
N LEU A 330 6.23 9.71 -7.27
CA LEU A 330 7.50 10.25 -6.75
C LEU A 330 7.41 10.64 -5.27
N VAL A 331 6.27 11.16 -4.80
CA VAL A 331 6.05 11.51 -3.39
C VAL A 331 6.23 10.31 -2.44
N GLU A 332 5.99 9.09 -2.90
CA GLU A 332 6.09 7.89 -2.09
C GLU A 332 7.51 7.30 -2.01
N LEU A 333 8.41 7.75 -2.88
CA LEU A 333 9.74 7.16 -3.04
C LEU A 333 10.79 7.71 -2.06
N PHE A 334 10.54 8.87 -1.44
CA PHE A 334 11.50 9.55 -0.56
C PHE A 334 12.89 9.65 -1.22
N GLY A 335 13.94 9.13 -0.58
CA GLY A 335 15.30 9.15 -1.12
C GLY A 335 15.45 8.45 -2.47
N LEU A 336 14.58 7.47 -2.79
CA LEU A 336 14.58 6.82 -4.11
C LEU A 336 14.10 7.75 -5.24
N ALA A 337 13.48 8.89 -4.92
CA ALA A 337 13.10 9.91 -5.91
C ALA A 337 14.28 10.78 -6.38
N THR A 338 15.48 10.66 -5.78
CA THR A 338 16.68 11.45 -6.12
C THR A 338 16.97 11.52 -7.63
N PRO A 339 16.84 10.43 -8.42
CA PRO A 339 17.05 10.47 -9.88
C PRO A 339 16.08 11.38 -10.66
N ALA A 340 15.00 11.88 -10.05
CA ALA A 340 14.05 12.83 -10.62
C ALA A 340 14.11 14.22 -9.96
N ALA A 341 15.15 14.48 -9.16
CA ALA A 341 15.24 15.69 -8.34
C ALA A 341 15.36 16.97 -9.19
N ASP A 342 16.06 16.92 -10.33
CA ASP A 342 16.22 18.06 -11.23
C ASP A 342 14.89 18.43 -11.89
N GLU A 343 14.12 17.46 -12.37
CA GLU A 343 12.80 17.70 -12.95
C GLU A 343 11.79 18.16 -11.89
N LEU A 344 11.84 17.61 -10.67
CA LEU A 344 11.03 18.08 -9.54
C LEU A 344 11.36 19.52 -9.18
N HIS A 345 12.64 19.87 -9.11
CA HIS A 345 13.09 21.23 -8.80
C HIS A 345 12.67 22.22 -9.90
N ALA A 346 12.81 21.84 -11.17
CA ALA A 346 12.34 22.64 -12.31
C ALA A 346 10.83 22.90 -12.21
N LEU A 347 10.03 21.86 -11.93
CA LEU A 347 8.58 22.01 -11.74
C LEU A 347 8.24 22.92 -10.56
N VAL A 348 8.89 22.73 -9.41
CA VAL A 348 8.72 23.58 -8.21
C VAL A 348 9.06 25.05 -8.53
N THR A 349 10.06 25.29 -9.37
CA THR A 349 10.49 26.65 -9.73
C THR A 349 9.51 27.32 -10.70
N VAL A 350 9.05 26.60 -11.72
CA VAL A 350 8.17 27.14 -12.77
C VAL A 350 6.70 27.23 -12.33
N ARG A 351 6.26 26.37 -11.40
CA ARG A 351 4.85 26.25 -10.97
C ARG A 351 4.67 26.44 -9.46
N PRO A 352 4.87 27.67 -8.93
CA PRO A 352 4.65 27.98 -7.52
C PRO A 352 3.18 27.83 -7.08
N ASP A 353 2.24 27.81 -8.01
CA ASP A 353 0.83 27.47 -7.79
C ASP A 353 0.65 26.03 -7.29
N LEU A 354 1.58 25.12 -7.63
CA LEU A 354 1.55 23.72 -7.19
C LEU A 354 2.21 23.48 -5.83
N TRP A 355 2.70 24.51 -5.13
CA TRP A 355 3.32 24.36 -3.80
C TRP A 355 2.31 24.03 -2.71
N VAL A 356 1.04 24.39 -2.91
CA VAL A 356 -0.02 24.25 -1.93
C VAL A 356 -1.23 23.63 -2.60
N HIS A 357 -1.76 22.57 -2.02
CA HIS A 357 -3.03 22.00 -2.42
C HIS A 357 -4.13 22.46 -1.47
N THR A 358 -5.15 23.11 -2.01
CA THR A 358 -6.32 23.58 -1.26
C THR A 358 -7.46 22.58 -1.40
N TRP A 359 -8.04 22.20 -0.28
CA TRP A 359 -9.20 21.31 -0.21
C TRP A 359 -10.49 22.13 -0.10
N GLU A 360 -11.61 21.62 -0.62
CA GLU A 360 -12.93 22.27 -0.46
C GLU A 360 -13.32 22.47 1.00
N ARG A 361 -12.90 21.54 1.86
CA ARG A 361 -13.03 21.63 3.32
C ARG A 361 -11.71 21.21 3.96
N GLY A 362 -11.26 21.98 4.95
CA GLY A 362 -10.05 21.70 5.71
C GLY A 362 -8.87 22.61 5.34
N ARG A 363 -7.74 22.36 6.00
CA ARG A 363 -6.52 23.17 5.85
C ARG A 363 -5.80 22.83 4.55
N PRO A 364 -5.14 23.80 3.91
CA PRO A 364 -4.28 23.51 2.76
C PRO A 364 -3.18 22.51 3.16
N SER A 365 -2.77 21.64 2.24
CA SER A 365 -1.66 20.71 2.42
C SER A 365 -0.49 21.06 1.50
N LEU A 366 0.71 20.59 1.83
CA LEU A 366 1.87 20.77 0.94
C LEU A 366 1.59 20.07 -0.40
N GLY A 367 1.76 20.80 -1.50
CA GLY A 367 1.55 20.28 -2.84
C GLY A 367 2.58 19.23 -3.22
N GLY A 368 2.16 18.29 -4.07
CA GLY A 368 2.91 17.08 -4.40
C GLY A 368 4.36 17.31 -4.88
N PRO A 369 4.65 18.25 -5.82
CA PRO A 369 6.01 18.44 -6.31
C PRO A 369 6.99 18.87 -5.22
N LEU A 370 6.62 19.88 -4.43
CA LEU A 370 7.47 20.38 -3.35
C LEU A 370 7.61 19.34 -2.22
N LYS A 371 6.53 18.57 -1.97
CA LYS A 371 6.56 17.45 -1.04
C LYS A 371 7.53 16.35 -1.48
N ALA A 372 7.51 15.94 -2.75
CA ALA A 372 8.44 14.94 -3.27
C ALA A 372 9.90 15.41 -3.18
N LEU A 373 10.17 16.67 -3.53
CA LEU A 373 11.51 17.26 -3.45
C LEU A 373 12.02 17.37 -2.00
N ALA A 374 11.15 17.71 -1.05
CA ALA A 374 11.52 17.72 0.36
C ALA A 374 11.81 16.32 0.91
N ARG A 375 10.98 15.32 0.53
CA ARG A 375 11.13 13.92 0.94
C ARG A 375 12.35 13.22 0.35
N SER A 376 12.83 13.65 -0.81
CA SER A 376 14.09 13.15 -1.37
C SER A 376 15.32 13.70 -0.63
N GLY A 377 15.15 14.67 0.27
CA GLY A 377 16.23 15.31 1.00
C GLY A 377 16.93 16.41 0.20
N ASP A 378 16.35 16.89 -0.90
CA ASP A 378 16.99 17.87 -1.77
C ASP A 378 16.98 19.28 -1.14
N PRO A 379 18.16 19.90 -0.90
CA PRO A 379 18.25 21.21 -0.25
C PRO A 379 17.57 22.34 -1.04
N ARG A 380 17.34 22.16 -2.35
CA ARG A 380 16.69 23.15 -3.22
C ARG A 380 15.21 23.34 -2.88
N ALA A 381 14.61 22.51 -2.03
CA ALA A 381 13.28 22.74 -1.48
C ALA A 381 13.23 23.87 -0.43
N VAL A 382 14.36 24.17 0.23
CA VAL A 382 14.44 25.09 1.39
C VAL A 382 13.90 26.50 1.08
N PRO A 383 14.23 27.15 -0.05
CA PRO A 383 13.70 28.49 -0.35
C PRO A 383 12.17 28.53 -0.43
N ALA A 384 11.54 27.56 -1.11
CA ALA A 384 10.08 27.50 -1.23
C ALA A 384 9.41 27.23 0.13
N LEU A 385 9.97 26.32 0.94
CA LEU A 385 9.47 26.02 2.28
C LEU A 385 9.60 27.23 3.22
N SER A 386 10.69 27.99 3.12
CA SER A 386 10.89 29.23 3.88
C SER A 386 9.80 30.27 3.56
N GLN A 387 9.48 30.45 2.27
CA GLN A 387 8.40 31.34 1.84
C GLN A 387 7.04 30.87 2.37
N LEU A 388 6.73 29.57 2.32
CA LEU A 388 5.50 29.02 2.88
C LEU A 388 5.40 29.23 4.39
N LEU A 389 6.48 29.05 5.14
CA LEU A 389 6.54 29.32 6.58
C LEU A 389 6.37 30.82 6.92
N ALA A 390 6.56 31.72 5.97
CA ALA A 390 6.31 33.15 6.14
C ALA A 390 4.85 33.56 5.85
N ARG A 391 4.06 32.75 5.13
CA ARG A 391 2.65 33.06 4.78
C ARG A 391 1.73 33.02 5.99
N PRO A 392 0.65 33.83 6.06
CA PRO A 392 -0.29 33.78 7.19
C PRO A 392 -0.85 32.38 7.46
N VAL A 393 -1.25 31.67 6.40
CA VAL A 393 -1.72 30.29 6.45
C VAL A 393 -0.61 29.35 5.95
N VAL A 394 -0.16 28.45 6.83
CA VAL A 394 0.88 27.46 6.51
C VAL A 394 0.22 26.13 6.15
N PRO A 395 0.66 25.44 5.09
CA PRO A 395 0.14 24.12 4.76
C PRO A 395 0.33 23.11 5.90
N GLY A 396 -0.72 22.35 6.19
CA GLY A 396 -0.72 21.27 7.17
C GLY A 396 0.31 20.19 6.82
N GLY A 397 0.93 19.62 7.86
CA GLY A 397 1.92 18.55 7.71
C GLY A 397 3.29 18.96 7.17
N LEU A 398 3.49 20.23 6.77
CA LEU A 398 4.73 20.73 6.16
C LEU A 398 5.99 20.41 6.98
N GLY A 399 5.90 20.47 8.31
CA GLY A 399 7.03 20.15 9.19
C GLY A 399 7.45 18.67 9.19
N PHE A 400 6.53 17.73 8.90
CA PHE A 400 6.92 16.33 8.67
C PHE A 400 7.81 16.22 7.42
N GLU A 401 7.52 17.00 6.39
CA GLU A 401 8.28 16.98 5.15
C GLU A 401 9.65 17.66 5.30
N ILE A 402 9.73 18.75 6.07
CA ILE A 402 11.01 19.39 6.44
C ILE A 402 11.95 18.41 7.15
N ALA A 403 11.42 17.51 7.99
CA ALA A 403 12.24 16.56 8.74
C ALA A 403 13.11 15.66 7.83
N HIS A 404 12.71 15.47 6.56
CA HIS A 404 13.45 14.65 5.59
C HIS A 404 14.64 15.37 4.93
N LEU A 405 14.73 16.70 5.05
CA LEU A 405 15.87 17.48 4.54
C LEU A 405 17.13 17.36 5.40
N GLY A 406 17.01 16.80 6.61
CA GLY A 406 18.12 16.65 7.54
C GLY A 406 18.81 18.00 7.83
N PRO A 407 20.17 18.05 7.83
CA PRO A 407 20.91 19.28 8.11
C PRO A 407 20.60 20.44 7.15
N ALA A 408 20.17 20.16 5.91
CA ALA A 408 19.88 21.20 4.92
C ALA A 408 18.72 22.13 5.37
N ALA A 409 17.83 21.65 6.24
CA ALA A 409 16.72 22.45 6.77
C ALA A 409 17.11 23.39 7.92
N ALA A 410 18.38 23.43 8.35
CA ALA A 410 18.84 24.33 9.42
C ALA A 410 18.43 25.81 9.24
N PRO A 411 18.44 26.41 8.02
CA PRO A 411 17.97 27.78 7.81
C PRO A 411 16.49 28.01 8.14
N LEU A 412 15.67 26.96 8.19
CA LEU A 412 14.23 27.04 8.50
C LEU A 412 13.94 27.13 10.01
N ALA A 413 14.94 26.85 10.86
CA ALA A 413 14.77 26.77 12.32
C ALA A 413 14.15 28.03 12.95
N PRO A 414 14.58 29.27 12.64
CA PRO A 414 13.95 30.47 13.20
C PRO A 414 12.47 30.62 12.84
N ALA A 415 12.09 30.26 11.61
CA ALA A 415 10.71 30.31 11.17
C ALA A 415 9.85 29.23 11.84
N LEU A 416 10.40 28.02 12.02
CA LEU A 416 9.75 26.94 12.75
C LEU A 416 9.49 27.31 14.22
N ARG A 417 10.47 27.88 14.92
CA ARG A 417 10.29 28.35 16.30
C ARG A 417 9.22 29.42 16.41
N ARG A 418 9.25 30.42 15.52
CA ARG A 418 8.21 31.46 15.46
C ARG A 418 6.81 30.83 15.29
N ARG A 419 6.66 29.85 14.40
CA ARG A 419 5.38 29.15 14.19
C ARG A 419 4.97 28.33 15.40
N LEU A 420 5.90 27.62 16.03
CA LEU A 420 5.64 26.86 17.25
C LEU A 420 5.21 27.77 18.40
N GLY A 421 5.79 28.97 18.49
CA GLY A 421 5.39 30.01 19.45
C GLY A 421 4.00 30.60 19.21
N GLN A 422 3.51 30.58 17.96
CA GLN A 422 2.19 31.07 17.57
C GLN A 422 1.06 30.06 17.80
N VAL A 423 1.39 28.78 18.04
CA VAL A 423 0.37 27.77 18.36
C VAL A 423 -0.24 28.10 19.73
N ASP A 424 -1.52 28.45 19.75
CA ASP A 424 -2.29 28.60 20.98
C ASP A 424 -2.35 27.24 21.68
N PRO A 425 -1.77 27.09 22.89
CA PRO A 425 -1.69 25.80 23.53
C PRO A 425 -3.07 25.37 24.01
N ASP A 426 -3.97 26.30 24.33
CA ASP A 426 -5.31 26.08 24.87
C ASP A 426 -6.32 25.71 23.76
N SER A 427 -5.93 25.85 22.49
CA SER A 427 -6.76 25.48 21.35
C SER A 427 -6.96 23.97 21.24
N PRO A 428 -8.17 23.47 20.93
CA PRO A 428 -8.39 22.05 20.67
C PRO A 428 -7.58 21.52 19.48
N GLU A 429 -7.14 22.40 18.58
CA GLU A 429 -6.34 22.10 17.39
C GLU A 429 -4.82 22.13 17.66
N ALA A 430 -4.40 22.47 18.89
CA ALA A 430 -3.00 22.66 19.25
C ALA A 430 -2.14 21.43 18.94
N ALA A 431 -2.64 20.23 19.25
CA ALA A 431 -1.94 18.98 18.99
C ALA A 431 -1.70 18.75 17.49
N GLU A 432 -2.68 19.04 16.65
CA GLU A 432 -2.58 18.90 15.19
C GLU A 432 -1.60 19.92 14.60
N LEU A 433 -1.65 21.17 15.07
CA LEU A 433 -0.78 22.26 14.63
C LEU A 433 0.67 22.08 15.08
N ALA A 434 0.88 21.65 16.31
CA ALA A 434 2.21 21.49 16.89
C ALA A 434 2.93 20.25 16.36
N ALA A 435 2.22 19.14 16.08
CA ALA A 435 2.82 17.88 15.66
C ALA A 435 3.86 18.00 14.52
N PRO A 436 3.55 18.60 13.35
CA PRO A 436 4.52 18.74 12.28
C PRO A 436 5.69 19.66 12.66
N LEU A 437 5.44 20.74 13.41
CA LEU A 437 6.47 21.68 13.82
C LEU A 437 7.44 21.07 14.84
N LEU A 438 6.91 20.32 15.81
CA LEU A 438 7.68 19.54 16.77
C LEU A 438 8.51 18.47 16.07
N ALA A 439 7.97 17.80 15.05
CA ALA A 439 8.72 16.84 14.25
C ALA A 439 9.92 17.50 13.54
N ALA A 440 9.73 18.66 12.92
CA ALA A 440 10.80 19.42 12.27
C ALA A 440 11.88 19.88 13.26
N VAL A 441 11.49 20.49 14.38
CA VAL A 441 12.40 20.94 15.44
C VAL A 441 13.20 19.78 16.02
N THR A 442 12.55 18.63 16.24
CA THR A 442 13.18 17.40 16.73
C THR A 442 14.21 16.88 15.73
N ALA A 443 13.85 16.81 14.44
CA ALA A 443 14.75 16.35 13.39
C ALA A 443 15.99 17.25 13.24
N LEU A 444 15.80 18.57 13.37
CA LEU A 444 16.89 19.57 13.34
C LEU A 444 17.71 19.63 14.62
N LYS A 445 17.25 18.99 15.71
CA LYS A 445 17.82 19.12 17.06
C LYS A 445 17.96 20.58 17.49
N ASP A 446 16.96 21.41 17.16
CA ASP A 446 17.00 22.85 17.40
C ASP A 446 16.82 23.19 18.89
N ARG A 447 17.96 23.27 19.60
CA ARG A 447 18.03 23.58 21.04
C ARG A 447 17.40 24.91 21.42
N ALA A 448 17.31 25.86 20.49
CA ALA A 448 16.71 27.17 20.77
C ALA A 448 15.17 27.10 20.88
N ALA A 449 14.53 25.98 20.51
CA ALA A 449 13.08 25.81 20.55
C ALA A 449 12.53 25.37 21.93
N VAL A 450 13.40 25.13 22.93
CA VAL A 450 13.00 24.66 24.26
C VAL A 450 11.92 25.55 24.91
N PRO A 451 12.01 26.90 24.87
CA PRO A 451 10.97 27.76 25.45
C PRO A 451 9.59 27.53 24.83
N GLU A 452 9.50 27.41 23.51
CA GLU A 452 8.25 27.19 22.79
C GLU A 452 7.67 25.80 23.07
N VAL A 453 8.51 24.76 23.13
CA VAL A 453 8.09 23.40 23.50
C VAL A 453 7.56 23.36 24.94
N LEU A 454 8.24 24.05 25.87
CA LEU A 454 7.83 24.11 27.28
C LEU A 454 6.51 24.87 27.48
N ARG A 455 6.28 25.94 26.71
CA ARG A 455 5.01 26.67 26.69
C ARG A 455 3.85 25.77 26.26
N LEU A 456 4.03 25.00 25.18
CA LEU A 456 3.02 24.04 24.70
C LEU A 456 2.73 22.94 25.72
N LEU A 457 3.77 22.45 26.41
CA LEU A 457 3.61 21.42 27.44
C LEU A 457 2.79 21.90 28.64
N ARG A 458 2.80 23.20 28.95
CA ARG A 458 2.10 23.79 30.10
C ARG A 458 0.62 24.12 29.83
N GLY A 459 0.27 24.57 28.62
CA GLY A 459 -1.06 25.14 28.32
C GLY A 459 -2.03 24.25 27.55
N ALA A 460 -1.82 22.94 27.46
CA ALA A 460 -2.65 22.08 26.59
C ALA A 460 -4.09 21.85 27.17
N PRO A 461 -5.18 21.90 26.36
CA PRO A 461 -6.54 21.77 26.84
C PRO A 461 -6.92 20.33 27.17
N ASP A 462 -7.67 20.14 28.26
CA ASP A 462 -8.24 18.85 28.67
C ASP A 462 -9.44 18.46 27.77
N GLY A 463 -9.20 18.22 26.48
CA GLY A 463 -10.15 17.68 25.52
C GLY A 463 -9.81 16.24 25.10
N LEU A 464 -10.77 15.54 24.46
CA LEU A 464 -10.78 14.15 23.93
C LEU A 464 -9.42 13.52 23.48
N GLY A 465 -8.43 13.40 24.37
CA GLY A 465 -7.07 12.90 24.09
C GLY A 465 -6.09 13.90 23.46
N ALA A 466 -6.49 15.14 23.17
CA ALA A 466 -5.64 16.15 22.49
C ALA A 466 -4.42 16.55 23.35
N ARG A 467 -4.64 16.81 24.64
CA ARG A 467 -3.56 17.08 25.60
C ARG A 467 -2.55 15.95 25.66
N GLU A 468 -3.02 14.70 25.69
CA GLU A 468 -2.15 13.54 25.81
C GLU A 468 -1.27 13.36 24.55
N ALA A 469 -1.83 13.58 23.37
CA ALA A 469 -1.08 13.53 22.11
C ALA A 469 0.02 14.61 22.07
N LEU A 470 -0.33 15.84 22.43
CA LEU A 470 0.61 16.97 22.46
C LEU A 470 1.72 16.78 23.50
N VAL A 471 1.37 16.39 24.73
CA VAL A 471 2.34 16.08 25.80
C VAL A 471 3.32 15.01 25.32
N GLY A 472 2.83 13.93 24.73
CA GLY A 472 3.68 12.86 24.22
C GLY A 472 4.65 13.33 23.12
N GLN A 473 4.25 14.26 22.26
CA GLN A 473 5.11 14.83 21.21
C GLN A 473 6.14 15.80 21.79
N ALA A 474 5.72 16.71 22.69
CA ALA A 474 6.59 17.68 23.33
C ALA A 474 7.67 17.00 24.19
N VAL A 475 7.31 15.96 24.96
CA VAL A 475 8.26 15.18 25.76
C VAL A 475 9.31 14.49 24.87
N ARG A 476 8.91 13.91 23.74
CA ARG A 476 9.87 13.33 22.77
C ARG A 476 10.80 14.38 22.17
N ALA A 477 10.29 15.59 21.89
CA ALA A 477 11.14 16.67 21.41
C ALA A 477 12.17 17.06 22.48
N LEU A 478 11.76 17.29 23.73
CA LEU A 478 12.65 17.66 24.84
C LEU A 478 13.74 16.60 25.08
N ASP A 479 13.38 15.32 24.98
CA ASP A 479 14.32 14.20 25.09
C ASP A 479 15.46 14.29 24.06
N VAL A 480 15.13 14.55 22.79
CA VAL A 480 16.12 14.71 21.71
C VAL A 480 16.96 15.98 21.88
N LEU A 481 16.39 17.05 22.44
CA LEU A 481 17.11 18.31 22.71
C LEU A 481 18.11 18.18 23.88
N GLY A 482 17.97 17.14 24.70
CA GLY A 482 18.93 16.75 25.74
C GLY A 482 19.13 17.81 26.81
N THR A 483 20.38 18.14 27.12
CA THR A 483 20.74 19.05 28.22
C THR A 483 20.18 20.46 28.07
N ALA A 484 19.85 20.89 26.84
CA ALA A 484 19.16 22.16 26.61
C ALA A 484 17.76 22.21 27.26
N ALA A 485 17.12 21.04 27.44
CA ALA A 485 15.82 20.90 28.06
C ALA A 485 15.85 20.88 29.59
N ARG A 486 16.97 21.19 30.25
CA ARG A 486 17.07 21.21 31.73
C ARG A 486 16.00 22.10 32.40
N ALA A 487 15.63 23.22 31.76
CA ALA A 487 14.56 24.08 32.25
C ALA A 487 13.17 23.40 32.30
N ALA A 488 12.97 22.30 31.56
CA ALA A 488 11.74 21.52 31.57
C ALA A 488 11.67 20.50 32.72
N ALA A 489 12.76 20.27 33.46
CA ALA A 489 12.82 19.22 34.48
C ALA A 489 11.68 19.25 35.52
N PRO A 490 11.25 20.41 36.08
CA PRO A 490 10.10 20.43 37.00
C PRO A 490 8.81 19.91 36.35
N VAL A 491 8.57 20.25 35.08
CA VAL A 491 7.39 19.80 34.34
C VAL A 491 7.50 18.31 34.02
N LEU A 492 8.68 17.84 33.62
CA LEU A 492 8.95 16.43 33.35
C LEU A 492 8.75 15.55 34.60
N ARG A 493 9.18 16.03 35.78
CA ARG A 493 8.94 15.34 37.06
C ARG A 493 7.45 15.18 37.35
N GLY A 494 6.65 16.22 37.07
CA GLY A 494 5.19 16.15 37.21
C GLY A 494 4.50 15.15 36.27
N LEU A 495 5.20 14.66 35.23
CA LEU A 495 4.67 13.68 34.28
C LEU A 495 5.05 12.23 34.63
N LEU A 496 5.91 12.01 35.63
CA LEU A 496 6.43 10.68 35.98
C LEU A 496 5.36 9.71 36.50
N ASP A 497 4.21 10.20 36.95
CA ASP A 497 3.07 9.38 37.42
C ASP A 497 1.89 9.35 36.43
N THR A 498 2.12 9.84 35.22
CA THR A 498 1.11 9.84 34.15
C THR A 498 1.37 8.71 33.16
N ARG A 499 0.48 8.54 32.17
CA ARG A 499 0.71 7.65 31.03
C ARG A 499 1.96 7.98 30.20
N HIS A 500 2.58 9.14 30.43
CA HIS A 500 3.82 9.60 29.79
C HIS A 500 5.06 9.33 30.64
N ALA A 501 4.94 8.58 31.74
CA ALA A 501 6.01 8.30 32.69
C ALA A 501 7.32 7.85 32.02
N ALA A 502 7.29 6.82 31.17
CA ALA A 502 8.51 6.32 30.52
C ALA A 502 9.17 7.36 29.59
N PRO A 503 8.46 7.99 28.62
CA PRO A 503 9.02 9.10 27.85
C PRO A 503 9.52 10.27 28.69
N ALA A 504 8.82 10.65 29.76
CA ALA A 504 9.20 11.75 30.63
C ALA A 504 10.47 11.44 31.42
N ALA A 505 10.61 10.20 31.91
CA ALA A 505 11.82 9.71 32.55
C ALA A 505 13.01 9.73 31.58
N GLY A 506 12.81 9.31 30.32
CA GLY A 506 13.83 9.43 29.27
C GLY A 506 14.26 10.88 29.01
N ALA A 507 13.30 11.79 28.88
CA ALA A 507 13.59 13.22 28.71
C ALA A 507 14.33 13.83 29.92
N LEU A 508 13.94 13.43 31.15
CA LEU A 508 14.59 13.90 32.38
C LEU A 508 16.03 13.39 32.47
N TRP A 509 16.28 12.12 32.11
CA TRP A 509 17.61 11.56 31.99
C TRP A 509 18.48 12.34 31.00
N SER A 510 17.97 12.61 29.79
CA SER A 510 18.69 13.38 28.77
C SER A 510 18.97 14.83 29.20
N ALA A 511 18.15 15.40 30.09
CA ALA A 511 18.27 16.79 30.56
C ALA A 511 19.20 16.96 31.78
N GLU A 512 19.17 16.01 32.72
CA GLU A 512 19.86 16.12 34.03
C GLU A 512 20.94 15.06 34.25
N GLY A 513 20.82 13.87 33.66
CA GLY A 513 21.76 12.76 33.88
C GLY A 513 21.64 12.09 35.25
N ASP A 514 20.53 12.30 35.98
CA ASP A 514 20.31 11.69 37.28
C ASP A 514 19.53 10.36 37.16
N ALA A 515 20.24 9.24 37.29
CA ALA A 515 19.65 7.90 37.22
C ALA A 515 18.75 7.58 38.42
N THR A 516 18.98 8.21 39.59
CA THR A 516 18.24 7.90 40.82
C THR A 516 16.78 8.34 40.73
N ALA A 517 16.51 9.43 40.03
CA ALA A 517 15.16 9.95 39.80
C ALA A 517 14.36 9.12 38.78
N VAL A 518 15.02 8.52 37.78
CA VAL A 518 14.33 7.92 36.61
C VAL A 518 14.25 6.39 36.68
N LEU A 519 15.23 5.72 37.29
CA LEU A 519 15.29 4.25 37.32
C LEU A 519 14.10 3.61 38.04
N PRO A 520 13.63 4.11 39.20
CA PRO A 520 12.44 3.54 39.86
C PRO A 520 11.18 3.64 39.00
N VAL A 521 11.01 4.75 38.28
CA VAL A 521 9.87 4.99 37.38
C VAL A 521 9.90 4.01 36.21
N LEU A 522 11.06 3.85 35.55
CA LEU A 522 11.20 2.94 34.42
C LEU A 522 11.01 1.47 34.84
N LEU A 523 11.46 1.06 36.03
CA LEU A 523 11.22 -0.28 36.57
C LEU A 523 9.74 -0.57 36.84
N ARG A 524 9.01 0.43 37.35
CA ARG A 524 7.56 0.36 37.54
C ARG A 524 6.84 0.19 36.21
N GLU A 525 7.14 1.03 35.22
CA GLU A 525 6.52 0.95 33.89
C GLU A 525 6.85 -0.35 33.16
N LEU A 526 8.06 -0.87 33.33
CA LEU A 526 8.48 -2.16 32.76
C LEU A 526 7.70 -3.34 33.36
N SER A 527 7.36 -3.26 34.64
CA SER A 527 6.73 -4.37 35.38
C SER A 527 5.21 -4.32 35.38
N HIS A 528 4.60 -3.14 35.34
CA HIS A 528 3.16 -2.94 35.54
C HIS A 528 2.50 -2.15 34.38
N GLY A 529 3.29 -1.72 33.39
CA GLY A 529 2.79 -0.98 32.25
C GLY A 529 2.00 -1.82 31.27
N ARG A 530 1.10 -1.16 30.53
CA ARG A 530 0.51 -1.74 29.31
C ARG A 530 1.61 -2.01 28.29
N SER A 531 1.36 -2.88 27.30
CA SER A 531 2.33 -3.27 26.26
C SER A 531 3.15 -2.11 25.65
N ARG A 532 2.49 -0.98 25.33
CA ARG A 532 3.17 0.22 24.81
C ARG A 532 4.10 0.91 25.81
N SER A 533 3.76 0.88 27.10
CA SER A 533 4.57 1.48 28.17
C SER A 533 5.80 0.63 28.49
N ALA A 534 5.64 -0.71 28.55
CA ALA A 534 6.74 -1.63 28.82
C ALA A 534 7.84 -1.56 27.75
N ARG A 535 7.47 -1.49 26.46
CA ARG A 535 8.43 -1.28 25.37
C ARG A 535 9.19 0.04 25.52
N ALA A 536 8.46 1.14 25.74
CA ALA A 536 9.07 2.46 25.89
C ALA A 536 10.01 2.51 27.11
N ALA A 537 9.65 1.87 28.22
CA ALA A 537 10.49 1.76 29.39
C ALA A 537 11.80 1.01 29.11
N ALA A 538 11.73 -0.13 28.41
CA ALA A 538 12.91 -0.88 27.98
C ALA A 538 13.85 -0.03 27.10
N GLU A 539 13.30 0.67 26.11
CA GLU A 539 14.08 1.57 25.24
C GLU A 539 14.81 2.66 26.03
N GLN A 540 14.14 3.29 27.01
CA GLN A 540 14.79 4.29 27.85
C GLN A 540 15.85 3.68 28.76
N LEU A 541 15.60 2.51 29.37
CA LEU A 541 16.59 1.79 30.18
C LEU A 541 17.86 1.47 29.39
N GLY A 542 17.73 1.07 28.12
CA GLY A 542 18.87 0.86 27.24
C GLY A 542 19.69 2.14 27.02
N ARG A 543 19.04 3.31 26.93
CA ARG A 543 19.73 4.61 26.78
C ARG A 543 20.43 5.10 28.04
N LEU A 544 20.01 4.63 29.22
CA LEU A 544 20.74 4.85 30.48
C LEU A 544 22.06 4.05 30.50
N GLY A 545 22.15 2.98 29.72
CA GLY A 545 23.33 2.11 29.65
C GLY A 545 23.69 1.51 31.01
N PRO A 546 24.98 1.50 31.42
CA PRO A 546 25.41 0.89 32.68
C PRO A 546 24.70 1.41 33.95
N ALA A 547 24.15 2.63 33.93
CA ALA A 547 23.38 3.18 35.05
C ALA A 547 22.07 2.40 35.34
N ALA A 548 21.58 1.64 34.36
CA ALA A 548 20.37 0.82 34.48
C ALA A 548 20.63 -0.66 34.86
N ARG A 549 21.82 -1.02 35.37
CA ARG A 549 22.14 -2.40 35.80
C ARG A 549 21.11 -3.00 36.78
N GLY A 550 20.49 -2.18 37.62
CA GLY A 550 19.41 -2.61 38.52
C GLY A 550 18.18 -3.19 37.79
N ALA A 551 18.01 -2.90 36.50
CA ALA A 551 16.89 -3.37 35.68
C ALA A 551 17.14 -4.69 34.94
N LEU A 552 18.35 -5.25 34.98
CA LEU A 552 18.69 -6.49 34.27
C LEU A 552 17.73 -7.66 34.59
N PRO A 553 17.32 -7.92 35.86
CA PRO A 553 16.38 -9.01 36.15
C PRO A 553 15.01 -8.83 35.48
N ALA A 554 14.50 -7.59 35.48
CA ALA A 554 13.20 -7.29 34.88
C ALA A 554 13.25 -7.32 33.34
N LEU A 555 14.34 -6.83 32.74
CA LEU A 555 14.56 -6.89 31.30
C LEU A 555 14.72 -8.33 30.80
N ARG A 556 15.44 -9.19 31.54
CA ARG A 556 15.56 -10.63 31.22
C ARG A 556 14.20 -11.34 31.24
N ARG A 557 13.32 -10.97 32.18
CA ARG A 557 11.94 -11.48 32.20
C ARG A 557 11.16 -11.02 30.97
N LEU A 558 11.22 -9.73 30.64
CA LEU A 558 10.52 -9.17 29.48
C LEU A 558 11.03 -9.78 28.16
N ALA A 559 12.34 -9.99 28.02
CA ALA A 559 12.96 -10.62 26.86
C ALA A 559 12.49 -12.07 26.62
N ARG A 560 12.06 -12.79 27.67
CA ARG A 560 11.57 -14.18 27.57
C ARG A 560 10.08 -14.27 27.26
N SER A 561 9.25 -13.49 27.96
CA SER A 561 7.78 -13.67 27.97
C SER A 561 6.99 -12.48 27.45
N GLY A 562 7.65 -11.41 27.00
CA GLY A 562 6.99 -10.25 26.40
C GLY A 562 6.44 -10.56 25.01
N ARG A 563 5.67 -9.62 24.47
CA ARG A 563 5.30 -9.61 23.04
C ARG A 563 6.54 -9.38 22.18
N VAL A 564 6.48 -9.73 20.89
CA VAL A 564 7.64 -9.67 19.98
C VAL A 564 8.39 -8.32 20.04
N TRP A 565 7.67 -7.20 19.99
CA TRP A 565 8.22 -5.84 20.11
C TRP A 565 8.91 -5.57 21.45
N GLU A 566 8.33 -6.08 22.54
CA GLU A 566 8.85 -5.91 23.90
C GLU A 566 10.09 -6.75 24.11
N ARG A 567 10.12 -7.98 23.58
CA ARG A 567 11.29 -8.85 23.65
C ARG A 567 12.48 -8.25 22.90
N ALA A 568 12.25 -7.74 21.69
CA ALA A 568 13.28 -7.07 20.90
C ALA A 568 13.83 -5.83 21.64
N ALA A 569 12.96 -4.94 22.13
CA ALA A 569 13.38 -3.76 22.89
C ALA A 569 14.10 -4.11 24.19
N ALA A 570 13.66 -5.16 24.90
CA ALA A 570 14.32 -5.64 26.11
C ALA A 570 15.71 -6.22 25.81
N ALA A 571 15.85 -6.99 24.74
CA ALA A 571 17.12 -7.56 24.33
C ALA A 571 18.13 -6.48 23.89
N GLU A 572 17.67 -5.47 23.15
CA GLU A 572 18.47 -4.27 22.83
C GLU A 572 18.91 -3.52 24.10
N ALA A 573 18.00 -3.36 25.07
CA ALA A 573 18.32 -2.73 26.35
C ALA A 573 19.33 -3.55 27.17
N LEU A 574 19.21 -4.88 27.21
CA LEU A 574 20.18 -5.76 27.87
C LEU A 574 21.58 -5.53 27.31
N TRP A 575 21.74 -5.62 25.99
CA TRP A 575 23.03 -5.39 25.32
C TRP A 575 23.61 -4.01 25.64
N ARG A 576 22.80 -2.93 25.60
CA ARG A 576 23.31 -1.58 25.92
C ARG A 576 23.74 -1.40 27.38
N ILE A 577 23.22 -2.21 28.31
CA ILE A 577 23.49 -2.10 29.76
C ILE A 577 24.72 -2.93 30.16
N ASP A 578 24.80 -4.17 29.70
CA ASP A 578 25.84 -5.13 30.12
C ASP A 578 26.87 -5.47 29.03
N GLY A 579 26.59 -5.18 27.76
CA GLY A 579 27.46 -5.47 26.62
C GLY A 579 27.54 -6.96 26.26
N ASP A 580 26.76 -7.83 26.89
CA ASP A 580 26.78 -9.28 26.68
C ASP A 580 25.85 -9.67 25.52
N PRO A 581 26.40 -10.17 24.39
CA PRO A 581 25.58 -10.58 23.26
C PRO A 581 24.87 -11.92 23.48
N GLU A 582 25.39 -12.80 24.35
CA GLU A 582 24.94 -14.20 24.47
C GLU A 582 23.43 -14.35 24.76
N PRO A 583 22.83 -13.62 25.72
CA PRO A 583 21.39 -13.70 25.98
C PRO A 583 20.53 -12.95 24.95
N VAL A 584 21.13 -12.10 24.11
CA VAL A 584 20.43 -11.17 23.21
C VAL A 584 20.24 -11.79 21.82
N LEU A 585 21.28 -12.44 21.28
CA LEU A 585 21.26 -12.99 19.91
C LEU A 585 20.12 -13.99 19.65
N PRO A 586 19.77 -14.93 20.56
CA PRO A 586 18.63 -15.83 20.34
C PRO A 586 17.29 -15.08 20.27
N VAL A 587 17.12 -14.03 21.09
CA VAL A 587 15.88 -13.22 21.11
C VAL A 587 15.73 -12.43 19.82
N PHE A 588 16.83 -11.83 19.34
CA PHE A 588 16.85 -11.13 18.06
C PHE A 588 16.54 -12.07 16.89
N ARG A 589 17.13 -13.26 16.85
CA ARG A 589 16.83 -14.27 15.82
C ARG A 589 15.34 -14.63 15.80
N ALA A 590 14.77 -14.94 16.96
CA ALA A 590 13.34 -15.26 17.07
C ALA A 590 12.45 -14.09 16.63
N ALA A 591 12.70 -12.89 17.14
CA ALA A 591 11.91 -11.70 16.80
C ALA A 591 12.00 -11.34 15.31
N TRP A 592 13.17 -11.45 14.70
CA TRP A 592 13.40 -11.21 13.26
C TRP A 592 12.49 -12.06 12.35
N SER A 593 12.32 -13.33 12.72
CA SER A 593 11.49 -14.29 12.00
C SER A 593 10.00 -14.12 12.30
N GLU A 594 9.64 -13.81 13.55
CA GLU A 594 8.25 -13.69 13.97
C GLU A 594 7.55 -12.42 13.47
N ASN A 595 8.27 -11.30 13.32
CA ASN A 595 7.65 -10.03 12.92
C ASN A 595 8.57 -9.15 12.05
N PRO A 596 8.21 -8.88 10.78
CA PRO A 596 9.03 -8.07 9.90
C PRO A 596 9.36 -6.66 10.43
N TYR A 597 8.46 -5.96 11.13
CA TYR A 597 8.82 -4.59 11.55
C TYR A 597 9.82 -4.53 12.72
N THR A 598 10.17 -5.65 13.38
CA THR A 598 11.27 -5.63 14.37
C THR A 598 12.64 -5.61 13.71
N ARG A 599 12.72 -5.99 12.43
CA ARG A 599 14.00 -6.10 11.70
C ARG A 599 14.77 -4.79 11.69
N GLY A 600 14.10 -3.64 11.50
CA GLY A 600 14.76 -2.33 11.51
C GLY A 600 15.49 -2.02 12.82
N ALA A 601 14.80 -2.19 13.95
CA ALA A 601 15.39 -1.98 15.28
C ALA A 601 16.54 -2.96 15.55
N ILE A 602 16.34 -4.25 15.22
CA ILE A 602 17.36 -5.29 15.41
C ILE A 602 18.59 -5.00 14.54
N ALA A 603 18.41 -4.66 13.25
CA ALA A 603 19.52 -4.34 12.35
C ALA A 603 20.31 -3.12 12.84
N GLY A 604 19.61 -2.08 13.31
CA GLY A 604 20.24 -0.91 13.94
C GLY A 604 21.09 -1.31 15.15
N CYS A 605 20.56 -2.14 16.06
CA CYS A 605 21.31 -2.64 17.21
C CYS A 605 22.50 -3.51 16.79
N LEU A 606 22.33 -4.43 15.83
CA LEU A 606 23.42 -5.26 15.30
C LEU A 606 24.54 -4.43 14.67
N ALA A 607 24.20 -3.32 14.02
CA ALA A 607 25.18 -2.37 13.49
C ALA A 607 25.97 -1.66 14.59
N GLU A 608 25.36 -1.41 15.75
CA GLU A 608 26.05 -0.86 16.93
C GLU A 608 26.90 -1.91 17.66
N MET A 609 26.46 -3.18 17.67
CA MET A 609 27.17 -4.31 18.27
C MET A 609 28.52 -4.62 17.60
N GLY A 610 28.68 -4.30 16.31
CA GLY A 610 29.88 -4.62 15.54
C GLY A 610 30.16 -6.14 15.52
N PRO A 611 31.39 -6.59 15.84
CA PRO A 611 31.75 -8.01 15.82
C PRO A 611 30.88 -8.91 16.71
N ALA A 612 30.34 -8.38 17.80
CA ALA A 612 29.46 -9.13 18.71
C ALA A 612 28.14 -9.58 18.04
N GLY A 613 27.74 -8.93 16.94
CA GLY A 613 26.58 -9.31 16.14
C GLY A 613 26.84 -10.41 15.09
N ALA A 614 28.09 -10.83 14.90
CA ALA A 614 28.48 -11.78 13.85
C ALA A 614 27.66 -13.08 13.80
N PRO A 615 27.19 -13.66 14.92
CA PRO A 615 26.35 -14.87 14.88
C PRO A 615 24.97 -14.69 14.21
N LEU A 616 24.54 -13.46 13.89
CA LEU A 616 23.32 -13.16 13.13
C LEU A 616 23.60 -12.61 11.72
N ARG A 617 24.85 -12.72 11.24
CA ARG A 617 25.26 -12.27 9.90
C ARG A 617 24.43 -12.90 8.78
N ASP A 618 24.04 -14.15 8.96
CA ASP A 618 23.19 -14.91 8.03
C ASP A 618 21.83 -14.22 7.80
N LEU A 619 21.19 -13.71 8.87
CA LEU A 619 19.91 -13.01 8.78
C LEU A 619 20.03 -11.71 7.99
N VAL A 620 21.07 -10.93 8.29
CA VAL A 620 21.34 -9.64 7.65
C VAL A 620 21.69 -9.82 6.17
N ALA A 621 22.51 -10.81 5.84
CA ALA A 621 22.87 -11.14 4.47
C ALA A 621 21.65 -11.65 3.67
N ALA A 622 20.82 -12.53 4.28
CA ALA A 622 19.59 -13.01 3.66
C ALA A 622 18.60 -11.87 3.42
N GLU A 623 18.50 -10.90 4.33
CA GLU A 623 17.67 -9.71 4.16
C GLU A 623 18.14 -8.87 2.97
N LEU A 624 19.44 -8.57 2.87
CA LEU A 624 20.00 -7.81 1.75
C LEU A 624 19.85 -8.53 0.41
N ALA A 625 19.89 -9.87 0.40
CA ALA A 625 19.70 -10.68 -0.80
C ALA A 625 18.23 -10.84 -1.20
N CYS A 626 17.28 -10.53 -0.31
CA CYS A 626 15.86 -10.68 -0.60
C CYS A 626 15.41 -9.63 -1.63
N PRO A 627 14.86 -10.03 -2.80
CA PRO A 627 14.41 -9.08 -3.82
C PRO A 627 13.13 -8.36 -3.42
N ARG A 628 12.44 -8.80 -2.36
CA ARG A 628 11.19 -8.21 -1.88
C ARG A 628 11.41 -7.35 -0.65
N ARG A 629 10.63 -6.29 -0.55
CA ARG A 629 10.58 -5.47 0.67
C ARG A 629 9.89 -6.23 1.80
N HIS A 630 10.39 -6.07 3.03
CA HIS A 630 9.90 -6.84 4.18
C HIS A 630 8.46 -6.52 4.61
N THR A 631 7.91 -5.38 4.17
CA THR A 631 6.54 -4.92 4.42
C THR A 631 5.59 -5.12 3.23
N ALA A 632 6.08 -5.69 2.12
CA ALA A 632 5.25 -5.91 0.93
C ALA A 632 4.07 -6.84 1.26
N ARG A 633 2.87 -6.28 1.36
CA ARG A 633 1.63 -7.02 1.64
C ARG A 633 0.66 -6.93 0.46
N PRO A 634 -0.06 -8.00 0.12
CA PRO A 634 -1.16 -7.92 -0.83
C PRO A 634 -2.21 -6.91 -0.34
N GLY A 635 -2.50 -5.88 -1.14
CA GLY A 635 -3.60 -4.93 -0.90
C GLY A 635 -3.39 -3.91 0.22
N GLY A 636 -2.22 -3.87 0.89
CA GLY A 636 -1.93 -2.91 1.95
C GLY A 636 -0.57 -2.26 1.79
N TYR A 637 -0.51 -0.93 1.89
CA TYR A 637 0.73 -0.16 1.81
C TYR A 637 0.73 0.98 2.82
N GLY A 638 1.80 1.08 3.61
CA GLY A 638 2.08 2.23 4.46
C GLY A 638 2.87 3.28 3.68
N SER A 639 2.49 4.55 3.82
CA SER A 639 3.09 5.67 3.08
C SER A 639 4.59 5.91 3.34
N HIS A 640 5.20 5.21 4.30
CA HIS A 640 6.62 5.30 4.67
C HIS A 640 7.37 3.97 4.51
N ASP A 641 6.71 2.92 4.02
CA ASP A 641 7.27 1.57 4.00
C ASP A 641 8.55 1.50 3.17
N ILE A 642 8.60 2.19 2.02
CA ILE A 642 9.80 2.29 1.19
C ILE A 642 10.96 2.92 1.98
N ALA A 643 10.74 4.07 2.61
CA ALA A 643 11.77 4.76 3.37
C ALA A 643 12.27 3.96 4.59
N GLN A 644 11.37 3.22 5.25
CA GLN A 644 11.72 2.34 6.36
C GLN A 644 12.53 1.13 5.88
N ASP A 645 12.17 0.55 4.73
CA ASP A 645 12.91 -0.55 4.11
C ASP A 645 14.32 -0.11 3.68
N GLU A 646 14.47 1.05 3.03
CA GLU A 646 15.80 1.58 2.67
C GLU A 646 16.67 1.82 3.91
N ARG A 647 16.07 2.28 5.03
CA ARG A 647 16.79 2.42 6.30
C ARG A 647 17.23 1.08 6.87
N LEU A 648 16.35 0.08 6.87
CA LEU A 648 16.70 -1.30 7.25
C LEU A 648 17.89 -1.81 6.42
N LEU A 649 17.88 -1.62 5.10
CA LEU A 649 18.98 -2.05 4.23
C LEU A 649 20.29 -1.32 4.56
N ALA A 650 20.23 -0.01 4.85
CA ALA A 650 21.41 0.75 5.26
C ALA A 650 21.99 0.23 6.59
N ASP A 651 21.14 -0.06 7.58
CA ASP A 651 21.57 -0.62 8.87
C ASP A 651 22.10 -2.05 8.73
N CYS A 652 21.50 -2.87 7.86
CA CYS A 652 22.01 -4.19 7.50
C CYS A 652 23.42 -4.12 6.89
N ARG A 653 23.66 -3.21 5.93
CA ARG A 653 25.00 -3.02 5.33
C ARG A 653 26.02 -2.61 6.39
N ARG A 654 25.67 -1.65 7.24
CA ARG A 654 26.52 -1.23 8.37
C ARG A 654 26.84 -2.39 9.31
N ALA A 655 25.88 -3.24 9.61
CA ALA A 655 26.10 -4.42 10.46
C ALA A 655 27.08 -5.41 9.83
N LEU A 656 27.00 -5.66 8.51
CA LEU A 656 27.97 -6.51 7.82
C LEU A 656 29.37 -5.89 7.81
N ASP A 657 29.49 -4.59 7.52
CA ASP A 657 30.77 -3.89 7.47
C ASP A 657 31.44 -3.84 8.85
N GLY A 658 30.65 -3.62 9.91
CA GLY A 658 31.12 -3.60 11.30
C GLY A 658 31.51 -4.96 11.87
N GLN A 659 31.03 -6.06 11.27
CA GLN A 659 31.41 -7.43 11.64
C GLN A 659 32.66 -7.93 10.90
N ALA A 660 33.05 -7.25 9.81
CA ALA A 660 34.22 -7.60 9.01
C ALA A 660 35.53 -6.92 9.51
N ARG A 661 35.39 -5.94 10.41
CA ARG A 661 36.48 -5.23 11.10
C ARG A 661 36.65 -5.82 12.49
#